data_AF-A0A432HYE7-F1
#
_entry.id   AF-A0A432HYE7-F1
#
_cell.length_a   1.000
_cell.length_b   1.000
_cell.length_c   1.000
_cell.angle_alpha   90.00
_cell.angle_beta   90.00
_cell.angle_gamma   90.00
#
_symmetry.space_group_name_H-M   'P 1'
#
loop_
_entity.id
_entity.type
_entity.pdbx_description
1 polymer ?
#
loop_
_entity_poly.entity_id
_entity_poly.type
_entity_poly.pdbx_seq_one_letter_code
_entity_poly.pdbx_strand_id
1 'polypeptide(L)'
;MVYCGHPIPDHQCAFMWRMSLMLLTRLLPTRVFVLLLLLGLAFPGLAAAQDQPPDDDQEQTAEGDDADEDDDNDRPRRGRDRDGIQPYDEVITDEAETDEGVFTVHQLDDKVFYEIPEAELGKEFLWVSQIARTTQGVGYGGQSLGNRVVTWERQGDRVLLKSVSYAIVADDEEPIARAVQAANNDTIIKAFDIEALSESGAPVIEVTSLFNTEVPEFSARSRLQARGFARDRSFVEEVVSFPENIEVTTTHTYTVPPPSGSQTGPRTQNRRGMRPGSATVVLHYSMVKLPEEPMQPRLFDERVGYFSVRQIDYSRDEHRSPNRRFITRWRLEKQDPDAAVSDPVTPITYWIDPATPTKWVPYMKKGVEAWQPAFEAAGFSNAVIAREAPSVEEDPDWSPEDARYSVIRWLPSTTENASGPHVHDPRTGEILETDIQFHHNVMNLVRDWYFVQVGPLDPRAQTLPLPDELMGELLAYVVTHEVGHTLGFQHNMKASSLYPPEKVRDPEWVKTMSHTPTLMDYSRFNYVAQPEDGIAVEDLIPKIGPYDKWATMWGYKPIPGAASADDEKTTLDAWSRQQDETAWYRFSTPGSRNADPGQLTEAVGDADAVQSTALGLKNLERVAAMLLDATNAPGDPYDDLNELYGRLVGQWATEMNHVAAVVGGVTSQQKHFGQDGVRFTTIPRETQAGAVAFLNDHVFTTPMFLVDPEILRRIEPVGVLDRIRTSQARVLRTLLNSARLARLVEQEAIEGDAAYAPTDFLADLRGGLWRELAEVEVEIDAYRRNVQRTYLDLIDDRLNGPSPAQDDARPFLRGELRALDRSIAAALAQVSDRATRLHLEDVQDQIVKTLDPPARASAPSGGGSGRAFDDVNLVGTLVDPWSGLAQAGESCWPDYAIRVNHP
;
A
#
# COMPACT_ATOMS: atom_id res chain seq x y z
N MET A 1 1.53 -57.49 -26.76
CA MET A 1 1.28 -57.77 -28.20
C MET A 1 1.67 -56.51 -28.97
N VAL A 2 2.22 -56.46 -30.18
CA VAL A 2 2.87 -57.39 -31.13
C VAL A 2 3.19 -56.48 -32.34
N TYR A 3 4.47 -56.37 -32.75
CA TYR A 3 4.98 -56.05 -34.11
C TYR A 3 4.52 -54.74 -34.84
N CYS A 4 5.34 -54.07 -35.68
CA CYS A 4 6.81 -54.05 -35.89
C CYS A 4 7.19 -52.87 -36.82
N GLY A 5 8.47 -52.45 -36.84
CA GLY A 5 8.97 -51.50 -37.86
C GLY A 5 10.43 -51.08 -37.66
N HIS A 6 11.33 -51.52 -38.55
CA HIS A 6 12.76 -51.18 -38.59
C HIS A 6 13.23 -51.24 -40.07
N PRO A 7 14.24 -50.47 -40.50
CA PRO A 7 15.63 -50.89 -40.24
C PRO A 7 16.70 -49.79 -40.05
N ILE A 8 17.86 -50.27 -39.60
CA ILE A 8 19.22 -49.67 -39.57
C ILE A 8 19.96 -50.03 -40.91
N PRO A 9 21.28 -49.85 -41.15
CA PRO A 9 22.40 -49.34 -40.33
C PRO A 9 23.06 -48.09 -40.99
N ASP A 10 24.25 -47.58 -40.66
CA ASP A 10 25.33 -47.96 -39.70
C ASP A 10 25.95 -46.63 -39.12
N HIS A 11 27.20 -46.39 -38.70
CA HIS A 11 28.50 -47.10 -38.72
C HIS A 11 29.16 -47.13 -37.34
N GLN A 12 29.99 -48.15 -37.10
CA GLN A 12 30.81 -48.31 -35.89
C GLN A 12 32.29 -47.98 -36.14
N CYS A 13 33.02 -47.59 -35.09
CA CYS A 13 34.23 -48.33 -34.66
C CYS A 13 34.68 -47.91 -33.25
N ALA A 14 35.36 -48.82 -32.56
CA ALA A 14 35.97 -48.62 -31.24
C ALA A 14 37.45 -49.04 -31.29
N PHE A 15 38.21 -48.79 -30.20
CA PHE A 15 39.29 -49.63 -29.63
C PHE A 15 39.84 -48.92 -28.36
N MET A 16 39.95 -49.58 -27.20
CA MET A 16 41.13 -50.29 -26.66
C MET A 16 42.36 -49.41 -26.31
N TRP A 17 43.14 -49.64 -25.23
CA TRP A 17 42.96 -50.42 -23.98
C TRP A 17 44.18 -50.17 -23.04
N ARG A 18 44.00 -50.28 -21.70
CA ARG A 18 45.07 -50.50 -20.67
C ARG A 18 46.14 -49.39 -20.44
N MET A 19 46.98 -49.43 -19.38
CA MET A 19 46.86 -49.82 -17.95
C MET A 19 48.20 -49.52 -17.21
N SER A 20 48.19 -49.62 -15.86
CA SER A 20 49.35 -49.65 -14.93
C SER A 20 49.91 -48.27 -14.51
N LEU A 21 49.92 -47.78 -13.24
CA LEU A 21 49.84 -48.32 -11.86
C LEU A 21 51.21 -48.57 -11.16
N MET A 22 51.25 -48.33 -9.83
CA MET A 22 52.24 -48.72 -8.79
C MET A 22 53.37 -47.72 -8.45
N LEU A 23 53.73 -47.44 -7.17
CA LEU A 23 53.02 -47.62 -5.87
C LEU A 23 53.42 -46.49 -4.86
N LEU A 24 53.92 -46.58 -3.59
CA LEU A 24 54.32 -47.66 -2.66
C LEU A 24 54.36 -47.19 -1.16
N THR A 25 53.19 -46.97 -0.51
CA THR A 25 52.97 -46.92 0.98
C THR A 25 53.55 -45.70 1.77
N ARG A 26 53.10 -45.31 2.98
CA ARG A 26 52.72 -46.00 4.26
C ARG A 26 51.72 -45.13 5.08
N LEU A 27 50.95 -45.57 6.11
CA LEU A 27 50.58 -46.87 6.72
C LEU A 27 49.28 -46.69 7.59
N LEU A 28 48.68 -47.79 8.07
CA LEU A 28 47.42 -47.91 8.87
C LEU A 28 47.71 -48.61 10.25
N PRO A 29 46.73 -48.93 11.14
CA PRO A 29 45.63 -48.14 11.75
C PRO A 29 45.37 -48.47 13.27
N THR A 30 44.12 -48.31 13.73
CA THR A 30 43.41 -48.96 14.88
C THR A 30 43.63 -48.49 16.32
N ARG A 31 42.52 -48.12 17.00
CA ARG A 31 41.82 -48.99 17.98
C ARG A 31 40.45 -48.43 18.41
N VAL A 32 39.55 -49.33 18.84
CA VAL A 32 38.28 -49.06 19.54
C VAL A 32 38.44 -49.52 21.00
N PHE A 33 37.88 -48.79 21.97
CA PHE A 33 37.44 -49.36 23.26
C PHE A 33 36.37 -48.48 23.94
N VAL A 34 35.72 -49.02 24.98
CA VAL A 34 34.41 -48.56 25.49
C VAL A 34 34.31 -48.65 27.04
N LEU A 35 33.57 -47.70 27.64
CA LEU A 35 33.02 -47.62 29.02
C LEU A 35 33.95 -47.39 30.25
N LEU A 36 33.49 -46.45 31.11
CA LEU A 36 33.65 -46.35 32.59
C LEU A 36 35.06 -46.06 33.19
N LEU A 37 35.24 -45.61 34.44
CA LEU A 37 34.31 -45.60 35.61
C LEU A 37 34.53 -44.39 36.59
N LEU A 38 33.40 -43.81 37.04
CA LEU A 38 33.11 -42.89 38.17
C LEU A 38 34.19 -42.29 39.10
N LEU A 39 34.01 -41.00 39.43
CA LEU A 39 33.89 -40.46 40.81
C LEU A 39 33.32 -39.02 40.74
N GLY A 40 32.26 -38.61 41.46
CA GLY A 40 31.40 -39.34 42.42
C GLY A 40 29.94 -38.82 42.41
N LEU A 41 29.08 -39.43 43.24
CA LEU A 41 27.61 -39.26 43.25
C LEU A 41 27.11 -38.57 44.53
N ALA A 42 25.99 -37.82 44.46
CA ALA A 42 24.85 -37.92 45.40
C ALA A 42 23.64 -37.05 44.98
N PHE A 43 22.46 -37.69 44.87
CA PHE A 43 21.11 -37.13 45.07
C PHE A 43 20.68 -37.43 46.55
N PRO A 44 19.48 -37.06 47.07
CA PRO A 44 18.32 -36.38 46.48
C PRO A 44 17.84 -35.14 47.30
N GLY A 45 16.66 -34.62 47.00
CA GLY A 45 15.94 -33.61 47.83
C GLY A 45 14.61 -34.13 48.40
N LEU A 46 14.00 -33.35 49.30
CA LEU A 46 12.61 -33.47 49.76
C LEU A 46 12.18 -32.16 50.47
N ALA A 47 10.87 -31.97 50.71
CA ALA A 47 10.29 -30.71 51.18
C ALA A 47 9.92 -30.72 52.67
N ALA A 48 9.85 -29.52 53.28
CA ALA A 48 9.07 -29.18 54.48
C ALA A 48 8.90 -27.65 54.57
N ALA A 49 7.88 -27.19 55.30
CA ALA A 49 7.66 -25.77 55.65
C ALA A 49 7.85 -25.56 57.17
N GLN A 50 7.95 -24.30 57.63
CA GLN A 50 7.20 -23.72 58.78
C GLN A 50 7.72 -22.33 59.21
N ASP A 51 6.77 -21.40 59.39
CA ASP A 51 6.58 -20.45 60.51
C ASP A 51 7.76 -19.65 61.15
N GLN A 52 7.76 -18.32 60.92
CA GLN A 52 7.61 -17.20 61.91
C GLN A 52 8.45 -17.11 63.23
N PRO A 53 8.50 -15.94 63.96
CA PRO A 53 8.16 -14.54 63.62
C PRO A 53 9.33 -13.53 63.95
N PRO A 54 9.21 -12.39 64.71
CA PRO A 54 9.17 -11.03 64.12
C PRO A 54 10.04 -9.91 64.80
N ASP A 55 9.70 -8.65 64.46
CA ASP A 55 9.83 -7.36 65.21
C ASP A 55 11.02 -6.37 64.99
N ASP A 56 10.61 -5.08 64.93
CA ASP A 56 11.25 -3.83 65.39
C ASP A 56 12.54 -3.24 64.74
N ASP A 57 12.68 -1.91 64.49
CA ASP A 57 11.71 -0.78 64.49
C ASP A 57 12.32 0.50 63.84
N GLN A 58 11.51 1.54 63.56
CA GLN A 58 11.83 3.00 63.46
C GLN A 58 12.80 3.52 62.36
N GLU A 59 12.68 4.74 61.77
CA GLU A 59 11.62 5.79 61.72
C GLU A 59 11.97 6.83 60.60
N GLN A 60 11.10 7.84 60.40
CA GLN A 60 11.30 9.12 59.66
C GLN A 60 11.26 9.08 58.11
N THR A 61 10.57 10.01 57.41
CA THR A 61 9.50 10.98 57.76
C THR A 61 8.80 11.39 56.46
N ALA A 62 7.52 11.76 56.50
CA ALA A 62 6.81 12.31 55.36
C ALA A 62 6.04 13.59 55.73
N GLU A 63 6.25 14.63 54.93
CA GLU A 63 5.33 15.74 54.67
C GLU A 63 4.97 15.60 53.17
N GLY A 64 3.74 15.77 52.68
CA GLY A 64 2.52 16.21 53.33
C GLY A 64 1.93 17.38 52.56
N ASP A 65 0.88 17.13 51.76
CA ASP A 65 -0.07 18.12 51.25
C ASP A 65 -1.28 17.38 50.63
N ASP A 66 -2.41 17.46 51.34
CA ASP A 66 -3.83 17.48 50.96
C ASP A 66 -4.34 16.73 49.71
N ALA A 67 -5.32 15.85 49.96
CA ALA A 67 -6.40 15.49 49.04
C ALA A 67 -7.73 15.57 49.80
N ASP A 68 -8.72 16.31 49.27
CA ASP A 68 -10.02 16.47 49.92
C ASP A 68 -10.84 15.17 49.93
N GLU A 69 -11.50 14.88 51.05
CA GLU A 69 -12.41 13.75 51.23
C GLU A 69 -13.86 14.18 50.88
N ASP A 70 -14.41 13.68 49.77
CA ASP A 70 -15.86 13.70 49.53
C ASP A 70 -16.51 12.42 50.13
N ASP A 71 -17.17 12.58 51.27
CA ASP A 71 -17.84 11.53 52.04
C ASP A 71 -19.33 11.38 51.68
N ASP A 72 -19.67 10.32 50.93
CA ASP A 72 -21.05 9.79 50.88
C ASP A 72 -21.05 8.25 50.68
N ASN A 73 -20.61 7.51 51.70
CA ASN A 73 -20.62 6.03 51.67
C ASN A 73 -21.24 5.38 52.93
N ASP A 74 -22.32 5.94 53.47
CA ASP A 74 -23.24 5.22 54.36
C ASP A 74 -24.72 5.55 54.10
N ARG A 75 -25.28 4.91 53.06
CA ARG A 75 -26.73 4.72 52.91
C ARG A 75 -27.04 3.29 52.49
N PRO A 76 -28.09 2.66 53.03
CA PRO A 76 -28.44 1.28 52.68
C PRO A 76 -28.99 1.22 51.25
N ARG A 77 -28.26 0.55 50.36
CA ARG A 77 -28.67 0.25 48.97
C ARG A 77 -29.96 -0.58 48.99
N ARG A 78 -31.10 0.07 48.71
CA ARG A 78 -32.36 -0.61 48.34
C ARG A 78 -32.29 -1.02 46.85
N GLY A 79 -33.12 -1.98 46.45
CA GLY A 79 -33.21 -2.45 45.06
C GLY A 79 -32.44 -3.74 44.81
N ARG A 80 -31.11 -3.71 45.01
CA ARG A 80 -30.21 -4.82 44.65
C ARG A 80 -30.48 -6.13 45.41
N ASP A 81 -30.35 -7.24 44.69
CA ASP A 81 -30.46 -8.60 45.23
C ASP A 81 -29.15 -9.08 45.89
N ARG A 82 -28.91 -10.40 45.95
CA ARG A 82 -27.69 -10.97 46.55
C ARG A 82 -26.47 -10.94 45.62
N ASP A 83 -26.72 -10.94 44.32
CA ASP A 83 -25.71 -11.04 43.28
C ASP A 83 -25.44 -9.65 42.65
N GLY A 84 -26.18 -8.62 43.10
CA GLY A 84 -25.94 -7.20 42.82
C GLY A 84 -26.89 -6.59 41.81
N ILE A 85 -27.83 -7.39 41.29
CA ILE A 85 -28.73 -7.05 40.17
C ILE A 85 -29.94 -6.25 40.70
N GLN A 86 -30.38 -5.23 39.96
CA GLN A 86 -31.56 -4.42 40.25
C GLN A 86 -32.80 -4.86 39.44
N PRO A 87 -34.02 -4.48 39.85
CA PRO A 87 -35.21 -4.55 38.99
C PRO A 87 -34.99 -3.75 37.69
N TYR A 88 -35.50 -4.26 36.56
CA TYR A 88 -35.36 -3.63 35.25
C TYR A 88 -35.82 -2.16 35.27
N ASP A 89 -37.02 -1.89 35.78
CA ASP A 89 -37.62 -0.54 35.88
C ASP A 89 -36.85 0.43 36.82
N GLU A 90 -35.89 -0.05 37.63
CA GLU A 90 -34.99 0.79 38.43
C GLU A 90 -33.68 1.15 37.68
N VAL A 91 -33.42 0.55 36.52
CA VAL A 91 -32.22 0.75 35.69
C VAL A 91 -32.59 1.38 34.35
N ILE A 92 -33.58 0.82 33.65
CA ILE A 92 -34.17 1.34 32.42
C ILE A 92 -35.55 1.91 32.76
N THR A 93 -35.63 3.23 32.90
CA THR A 93 -36.86 3.94 33.29
C THR A 93 -37.69 4.36 32.06
N ASP A 94 -38.94 4.79 32.29
CA ASP A 94 -39.81 5.43 31.28
C ASP A 94 -39.18 6.67 30.57
N GLU A 95 -38.06 7.19 31.09
CA GLU A 95 -37.31 8.34 30.55
C GLU A 95 -36.15 7.93 29.59
N ALA A 96 -35.91 6.63 29.37
CA ALA A 96 -34.83 6.14 28.53
C ALA A 96 -35.20 6.13 27.03
N GLU A 97 -34.42 6.81 26.20
CA GLU A 97 -34.50 6.69 24.74
C GLU A 97 -34.00 5.30 24.34
N THR A 98 -34.79 4.54 23.57
CA THR A 98 -34.56 3.11 23.31
C THR A 98 -34.62 2.81 21.82
N ASP A 99 -33.66 2.02 21.33
CA ASP A 99 -33.51 1.61 19.94
C ASP A 99 -33.39 0.08 19.82
N GLU A 100 -34.10 -0.51 18.86
CA GLU A 100 -34.27 -1.97 18.72
C GLU A 100 -33.52 -2.50 17.48
N GLY A 101 -32.33 -3.07 17.70
CA GLY A 101 -31.50 -3.68 16.65
C GLY A 101 -30.95 -5.05 17.06
N VAL A 102 -29.71 -5.35 16.67
CA VAL A 102 -29.05 -6.63 17.01
C VAL A 102 -28.90 -6.82 18.52
N PHE A 103 -28.65 -5.73 19.26
CA PHE A 103 -28.96 -5.61 20.69
C PHE A 103 -30.03 -4.51 20.85
N THR A 104 -30.77 -4.50 21.97
CA THR A 104 -31.55 -3.31 22.33
C THR A 104 -30.62 -2.33 23.04
N VAL A 105 -30.59 -1.08 22.57
CA VAL A 105 -29.77 0.00 23.14
C VAL A 105 -30.67 0.96 23.88
N HIS A 106 -30.31 1.31 25.11
CA HIS A 106 -31.01 2.32 25.91
C HIS A 106 -30.06 3.47 26.27
N GLN A 107 -30.49 4.70 26.06
CA GLN A 107 -29.78 5.90 26.48
C GLN A 107 -30.59 6.65 27.56
N LEU A 108 -29.97 6.95 28.68
CA LEU A 108 -30.56 7.62 29.84
C LEU A 108 -29.54 8.63 30.41
N ASP A 109 -29.81 9.92 30.26
CA ASP A 109 -28.81 10.99 30.38
C ASP A 109 -27.54 10.67 29.54
N ASP A 110 -26.34 10.79 30.14
CA ASP A 110 -25.06 10.43 29.53
C ASP A 110 -24.78 8.90 29.56
N LYS A 111 -25.72 8.06 30.02
CA LYS A 111 -25.53 6.61 30.12
C LYS A 111 -26.11 5.86 28.93
N VAL A 112 -25.34 4.93 28.41
CA VAL A 112 -25.68 3.97 27.36
C VAL A 112 -25.68 2.59 28.00
N PHE A 113 -26.75 1.84 27.77
CA PHE A 113 -26.89 0.45 28.18
C PHE A 113 -27.14 -0.43 26.97
N TYR A 114 -26.58 -1.64 26.98
CA TYR A 114 -26.94 -2.71 26.04
C TYR A 114 -27.74 -3.77 26.79
N GLU A 115 -28.96 -4.07 26.34
CA GLU A 115 -29.62 -5.34 26.60
C GLU A 115 -29.20 -6.32 25.50
N ILE A 116 -28.41 -7.34 25.87
CA ILE A 116 -27.85 -8.30 24.92
C ILE A 116 -28.72 -9.56 24.89
N PRO A 117 -29.42 -9.88 23.78
CA PRO A 117 -30.26 -11.08 23.71
C PRO A 117 -29.46 -12.36 23.96
N GLU A 118 -30.05 -13.34 24.67
CA GLU A 118 -29.34 -14.60 24.98
C GLU A 118 -28.89 -15.39 23.73
N ALA A 119 -29.52 -15.15 22.57
CA ALA A 119 -29.14 -15.73 21.29
C ALA A 119 -27.86 -15.12 20.68
N GLU A 120 -27.48 -13.90 21.10
CA GLU A 120 -26.31 -13.16 20.60
C GLU A 120 -25.10 -13.25 21.53
N LEU A 121 -25.29 -13.71 22.78
CA LEU A 121 -24.19 -14.07 23.67
C LEU A 121 -23.37 -15.22 23.07
N GLY A 122 -22.04 -15.04 23.02
CA GLY A 122 -21.13 -15.99 22.37
C GLY A 122 -21.14 -15.97 20.83
N LYS A 123 -21.94 -15.11 20.18
CA LYS A 123 -21.80 -14.84 18.74
C LYS A 123 -20.60 -13.94 18.48
N GLU A 124 -20.14 -13.93 17.24
CA GLU A 124 -18.98 -13.14 16.81
C GLU A 124 -19.40 -11.87 16.08
N PHE A 125 -18.75 -10.77 16.42
CA PHE A 125 -18.94 -9.47 15.79
C PHE A 125 -17.58 -8.94 15.32
N LEU A 126 -17.54 -8.30 14.15
CA LEU A 126 -16.38 -7.59 13.65
C LEU A 126 -16.47 -6.14 14.09
N TRP A 127 -15.66 -5.79 15.10
CA TRP A 127 -15.53 -4.42 15.57
C TRP A 127 -14.56 -3.64 14.69
N VAL A 128 -15.06 -2.69 13.92
CA VAL A 128 -14.30 -1.74 13.09
C VAL A 128 -14.17 -0.42 13.87
N SER A 129 -13.05 0.27 13.71
CA SER A 129 -12.84 1.57 14.35
C SER A 129 -12.26 2.57 13.36
N GLN A 130 -12.83 3.77 13.28
CA GLN A 130 -12.36 4.82 12.38
C GLN A 130 -12.43 6.22 13.00
N ILE A 131 -11.59 7.13 12.51
CA ILE A 131 -11.70 8.57 12.78
C ILE A 131 -12.72 9.14 11.77
N ALA A 132 -13.98 9.27 12.17
CA ALA A 132 -15.03 9.83 11.31
C ALA A 132 -14.90 11.35 11.11
N ARG A 133 -14.46 12.11 12.13
CA ARG A 133 -14.17 13.55 12.01
C ARG A 133 -12.89 13.90 12.77
N THR A 134 -12.14 14.91 12.32
CA THR A 134 -10.85 15.25 12.95
C THR A 134 -10.54 16.74 12.92
N THR A 135 -9.78 17.20 13.92
CA THR A 135 -9.20 18.55 13.93
C THR A 135 -8.11 18.75 12.86
N GLN A 136 -7.85 20.02 12.53
CA GLN A 136 -7.02 20.44 11.40
C GLN A 136 -5.54 20.02 11.57
N GLY A 137 -4.97 19.40 10.52
CA GLY A 137 -3.57 18.99 10.49
C GLY A 137 -3.25 17.64 11.16
N VAL A 138 -4.29 16.86 11.48
CA VAL A 138 -4.19 15.46 11.93
C VAL A 138 -4.39 14.47 10.77
N GLY A 139 -5.38 14.72 9.92
CA GLY A 139 -5.84 13.82 8.86
C GLY A 139 -7.16 14.33 8.26
N TYR A 140 -8.01 13.41 7.82
CA TYR A 140 -9.38 13.63 7.35
C TYR A 140 -10.33 12.56 7.95
N GLY A 141 -11.64 12.67 7.69
CA GLY A 141 -12.65 11.71 8.17
C GLY A 141 -12.71 10.43 7.32
N GLY A 142 -13.00 9.28 7.93
CA GLY A 142 -12.96 7.95 7.29
C GLY A 142 -11.64 7.19 7.49
N GLN A 143 -10.71 7.69 8.32
CA GLN A 143 -9.43 7.00 8.53
C GLN A 143 -9.57 5.84 9.51
N SER A 144 -9.50 4.61 9.00
CA SER A 144 -9.47 3.39 9.83
C SER A 144 -8.33 3.40 10.85
N LEU A 145 -8.65 2.97 12.07
CA LEU A 145 -7.74 2.68 13.17
C LEU A 145 -7.44 1.17 13.28
N GLY A 146 -8.19 0.33 12.56
CA GLY A 146 -8.12 -1.13 12.58
C GLY A 146 -9.50 -1.77 12.78
N ASN A 147 -9.51 -3.10 12.73
CA ASN A 147 -10.66 -3.94 13.08
C ASN A 147 -10.22 -5.16 13.91
N ARG A 148 -11.18 -5.86 14.53
CA ARG A 148 -10.96 -7.12 15.26
C ARG A 148 -12.26 -7.90 15.44
N VAL A 149 -12.18 -9.22 15.53
CA VAL A 149 -13.32 -10.01 16.01
C VAL A 149 -13.46 -9.84 17.51
N VAL A 150 -14.69 -9.66 17.97
CA VAL A 150 -15.08 -9.63 19.37
C VAL A 150 -16.26 -10.56 19.63
N THR A 151 -16.44 -10.96 20.88
CA THR A 151 -17.63 -11.68 21.36
C THR A 151 -18.01 -11.20 22.77
N TRP A 152 -19.29 -11.34 23.10
CA TRP A 152 -19.87 -10.98 24.40
C TRP A 152 -20.20 -12.27 25.17
N GLU A 153 -19.42 -12.59 26.21
CA GLU A 153 -19.56 -13.83 26.98
C GLU A 153 -20.11 -13.54 28.39
N ARG A 154 -21.26 -14.12 28.75
CA ARG A 154 -21.80 -14.02 30.11
C ARG A 154 -21.07 -14.96 31.07
N GLN A 155 -20.38 -14.39 32.05
CA GLN A 155 -19.67 -15.13 33.09
C GLN A 155 -20.22 -14.74 34.47
N GLY A 156 -21.25 -15.48 34.93
CA GLY A 156 -21.89 -15.25 36.23
C GLY A 156 -22.75 -13.99 36.25
N ASP A 157 -22.37 -13.08 37.15
CA ASP A 157 -22.93 -11.73 37.37
C ASP A 157 -22.40 -10.69 36.36
N ARG A 158 -21.62 -11.12 35.35
CA ARG A 158 -20.92 -10.25 34.40
C ARG A 158 -21.12 -10.63 32.94
N VAL A 159 -20.91 -9.66 32.06
CA VAL A 159 -20.65 -9.89 30.63
C VAL A 159 -19.22 -9.42 30.30
N LEU A 160 -18.49 -10.24 29.56
CA LEU A 160 -17.11 -9.97 29.11
C LEU A 160 -17.12 -9.62 27.62
N LEU A 161 -16.57 -8.46 27.27
CA LEU A 161 -16.18 -8.15 25.88
C LEU A 161 -14.78 -8.73 25.64
N LYS A 162 -14.70 -9.76 24.81
CA LYS A 162 -13.47 -10.50 24.50
C LYS A 162 -13.08 -10.26 23.04
N SER A 163 -11.77 -10.18 22.74
CA SER A 163 -11.26 -10.22 21.36
C SER A 163 -10.82 -11.63 20.98
N VAL A 164 -11.35 -12.12 19.86
CA VAL A 164 -11.06 -13.42 19.25
C VAL A 164 -10.03 -13.22 18.12
N SER A 165 -9.17 -14.21 17.87
CA SER A 165 -8.13 -14.10 16.83
C SER A 165 -7.99 -15.33 15.95
N TYR A 166 -8.32 -15.18 14.66
CA TYR A 166 -8.12 -16.19 13.62
C TYR A 166 -6.71 -16.19 13.00
N ALA A 167 -5.73 -15.51 13.62
CA ALA A 167 -4.35 -15.54 13.14
C ALA A 167 -3.69 -16.93 13.27
N ILE A 168 -4.19 -17.77 14.18
CA ILE A 168 -3.79 -19.16 14.39
C ILE A 168 -5.08 -20.00 14.43
N VAL A 169 -5.15 -21.07 13.63
CA VAL A 169 -6.35 -21.91 13.50
C VAL A 169 -6.00 -23.40 13.55
N ALA A 170 -6.98 -24.20 13.99
CA ALA A 170 -7.00 -25.65 13.87
C ALA A 170 -8.45 -26.11 13.71
N ASP A 171 -8.63 -27.17 12.93
CA ASP A 171 -9.85 -27.97 12.86
C ASP A 171 -10.13 -28.62 14.23
N ASP A 172 -11.32 -28.38 14.80
CA ASP A 172 -11.73 -28.86 16.13
C ASP A 172 -11.87 -30.39 16.23
N GLU A 173 -11.98 -31.12 15.11
CA GLU A 173 -11.95 -32.58 15.12
C GLU A 173 -10.53 -33.14 15.37
N GLU A 174 -9.48 -32.37 15.06
CA GLU A 174 -8.08 -32.79 15.22
C GLU A 174 -7.58 -32.61 16.67
N PRO A 175 -6.83 -33.58 17.25
CA PRO A 175 -6.32 -33.48 18.62
C PRO A 175 -5.42 -32.27 18.90
N ILE A 176 -4.89 -31.62 17.85
CA ILE A 176 -4.05 -30.42 17.96
C ILE A 176 -4.84 -29.14 18.28
N ALA A 177 -6.14 -29.09 17.99
CA ALA A 177 -6.99 -27.95 18.37
C ALA A 177 -6.95 -27.70 19.88
N ARG A 178 -6.92 -28.76 20.69
CA ARG A 178 -6.75 -28.66 22.16
C ARG A 178 -5.43 -28.02 22.58
N ALA A 179 -4.37 -28.17 21.78
CA ALA A 179 -3.08 -27.54 22.04
C ALA A 179 -3.09 -26.06 21.60
N VAL A 180 -3.79 -25.73 20.51
CA VAL A 180 -4.00 -24.34 20.07
C VAL A 180 -4.87 -23.58 21.09
N GLN A 181 -6.01 -24.15 21.50
CA GLN A 181 -6.91 -23.61 22.53
C GLN A 181 -6.27 -23.52 23.92
N ALA A 182 -5.30 -24.38 24.25
CA ALA A 182 -4.56 -24.30 25.52
C ALA A 182 -3.34 -23.34 25.47
N ALA A 183 -2.91 -22.93 24.28
CA ALA A 183 -1.79 -22.01 24.07
C ALA A 183 -2.23 -20.56 23.81
N ASN A 184 -3.47 -20.36 23.37
CA ASN A 184 -4.06 -19.05 23.10
C ASN A 184 -5.30 -18.86 24.00
N ASN A 185 -5.47 -17.68 24.57
CA ASN A 185 -6.66 -17.29 25.31
C ASN A 185 -7.15 -15.95 24.75
N ASP A 186 -8.45 -15.81 24.54
CA ASP A 186 -9.04 -14.55 24.08
C ASP A 186 -8.67 -13.39 25.02
N THR A 187 -8.42 -12.22 24.47
CA THR A 187 -8.11 -11.05 25.30
C THR A 187 -9.41 -10.43 25.81
N ILE A 188 -9.66 -10.47 27.11
CA ILE A 188 -10.76 -9.69 27.71
C ILE A 188 -10.40 -8.21 27.56
N ILE A 189 -11.10 -7.51 26.66
CA ILE A 189 -10.98 -6.07 26.47
C ILE A 189 -11.62 -5.37 27.68
N LYS A 190 -12.79 -5.85 28.09
CA LYS A 190 -13.55 -5.28 29.20
C LYS A 190 -14.49 -6.28 29.85
N ALA A 191 -14.81 -6.04 31.12
CA ALA A 191 -15.87 -6.71 31.86
C ALA A 191 -16.89 -5.66 32.34
N PHE A 192 -18.16 -6.04 32.33
CA PHE A 192 -19.30 -5.22 32.76
C PHE A 192 -20.13 -6.01 33.77
N ASP A 193 -20.52 -5.36 34.87
CA ASP A 193 -21.47 -5.93 35.84
C ASP A 193 -22.89 -5.90 35.24
N ILE A 194 -23.69 -6.95 35.48
CA ILE A 194 -25.09 -7.00 35.04
C ILE A 194 -25.93 -6.14 35.99
N GLU A 195 -26.43 -5.00 35.51
CA GLU A 195 -27.20 -4.07 36.33
C GLU A 195 -28.67 -4.51 36.45
N ALA A 196 -29.25 -5.10 35.39
CA ALA A 196 -30.59 -5.68 35.39
C ALA A 196 -30.69 -6.90 34.46
N LEU A 197 -31.82 -7.63 34.56
CA LEU A 197 -32.26 -8.62 33.58
C LEU A 197 -33.64 -8.20 33.06
N SER A 198 -33.88 -8.29 31.75
CA SER A 198 -35.20 -8.01 31.17
C SER A 198 -36.17 -9.18 31.36
N GLU A 199 -37.44 -9.01 30.96
CA GLU A 199 -38.45 -10.10 31.03
C GLU A 199 -38.03 -11.36 30.25
N SER A 200 -37.14 -11.22 29.26
CA SER A 200 -36.60 -12.34 28.48
C SER A 200 -35.49 -13.13 29.19
N GLY A 201 -34.85 -12.54 30.21
CA GLY A 201 -33.63 -13.04 30.85
C GLY A 201 -32.33 -12.45 30.31
N ALA A 202 -32.40 -11.63 29.26
CA ALA A 202 -31.25 -10.93 28.68
C ALA A 202 -30.56 -9.99 29.70
N PRO A 203 -29.21 -10.00 29.79
CA PRO A 203 -28.46 -9.08 30.64
C PRO A 203 -28.44 -7.65 30.09
N VAL A 204 -28.74 -6.69 30.98
CA VAL A 204 -28.58 -5.25 30.75
C VAL A 204 -27.27 -4.78 31.40
N ILE A 205 -26.38 -4.17 30.62
CA ILE A 205 -25.05 -3.70 31.07
C ILE A 205 -24.81 -2.22 30.72
N GLU A 206 -24.14 -1.46 31.61
CA GLU A 206 -23.72 -0.07 31.35
C GLU A 206 -22.44 -0.05 30.50
N VAL A 207 -22.48 0.61 29.34
CA VAL A 207 -21.39 0.61 28.36
C VAL A 207 -20.83 1.97 27.98
N THR A 208 -21.36 3.11 28.45
CA THR A 208 -20.72 4.44 28.25
C THR A 208 -19.25 4.43 28.63
N SER A 209 -18.88 3.71 29.69
CA SER A 209 -17.46 3.62 30.09
C SER A 209 -16.55 2.92 29.06
N LEU A 210 -17.08 2.14 28.10
CA LEU A 210 -16.35 1.62 26.93
C LEU A 210 -15.94 2.74 25.95
N PHE A 211 -16.75 3.81 25.91
CA PHE A 211 -16.72 4.87 24.91
C PHE A 211 -16.23 6.23 25.45
N ASN A 212 -16.32 6.50 26.76
CA ASN A 212 -15.78 7.71 27.39
C ASN A 212 -14.44 7.48 28.12
N THR A 213 -13.77 6.35 27.89
CA THR A 213 -12.43 6.06 28.41
C THR A 213 -11.44 5.68 27.30
N GLU A 214 -10.14 5.81 27.55
CA GLU A 214 -9.13 5.28 26.64
C GLU A 214 -9.02 3.76 26.81
N VAL A 215 -9.72 3.03 25.94
CA VAL A 215 -9.49 1.60 25.71
C VAL A 215 -8.34 1.46 24.71
N PRO A 216 -7.16 0.91 25.08
CA PRO A 216 -5.97 0.89 24.21
C PRO A 216 -6.20 0.26 22.84
N GLU A 217 -7.05 -0.76 22.78
CA GLU A 217 -7.41 -1.54 21.60
C GLU A 217 -8.11 -0.68 20.53
N PHE A 218 -8.94 0.29 20.94
CA PHE A 218 -9.73 1.15 20.05
C PHE A 218 -9.15 2.57 19.91
N SER A 219 -8.07 2.90 20.64
CA SER A 219 -7.60 4.28 20.78
C SER A 219 -6.84 4.84 19.56
N ALA A 220 -7.26 6.03 19.11
CA ALA A 220 -6.55 6.83 18.11
C ALA A 220 -5.17 7.35 18.58
N ARG A 221 -4.82 7.25 19.87
CA ARG A 221 -3.61 7.85 20.48
C ARG A 221 -2.32 7.56 19.72
N SER A 222 -2.16 6.35 19.20
CA SER A 222 -0.99 5.96 18.38
C SER A 222 -0.90 6.76 17.08
N ARG A 223 -2.00 6.79 16.30
CA ARG A 223 -2.15 7.60 15.07
C ARG A 223 -1.89 9.08 15.33
N LEU A 224 -2.38 9.59 16.46
CA LEU A 224 -2.20 10.98 16.90
C LEU A 224 -0.81 11.31 17.47
N GLN A 225 0.03 10.31 17.78
CA GLN A 225 1.27 10.45 18.56
C GLN A 225 1.06 11.18 19.91
N ALA A 226 -0.10 10.96 20.53
CA ALA A 226 -0.50 11.62 21.77
C ALA A 226 0.06 10.91 23.02
N ARG A 227 0.23 11.67 24.11
CA ARG A 227 0.81 11.20 25.38
C ARG A 227 -0.22 10.85 26.45
N GLY A 228 -1.48 11.21 26.26
CA GLY A 228 -2.58 10.84 27.17
C GLY A 228 -3.94 11.20 26.60
N PHE A 229 -4.97 10.92 27.38
CA PHE A 229 -6.38 11.09 27.07
C PHE A 229 -7.06 12.00 28.11
N ALA A 230 -8.09 12.73 27.69
CA ALA A 230 -8.80 13.73 28.49
C ALA A 230 -10.29 13.34 28.60
N ARG A 231 -10.60 12.51 29.61
CA ARG A 231 -11.96 12.02 29.89
C ARG A 231 -12.94 13.15 30.19
N ASP A 232 -12.45 14.24 30.79
CA ASP A 232 -13.17 15.50 31.02
C ASP A 232 -13.72 16.16 29.75
N ARG A 233 -13.21 15.78 28.58
CA ARG A 233 -13.58 16.31 27.25
C ARG A 233 -13.73 15.19 26.23
N SER A 234 -14.23 14.04 26.67
CA SER A 234 -14.52 12.89 25.81
C SER A 234 -15.85 12.25 26.22
N PHE A 235 -16.75 12.03 25.26
CA PHE A 235 -18.14 11.64 25.48
C PHE A 235 -18.73 10.91 24.27
N VAL A 236 -19.80 10.15 24.49
CA VAL A 236 -20.63 9.59 23.42
C VAL A 236 -21.43 10.74 22.78
N GLU A 237 -21.45 10.81 21.45
CA GLU A 237 -22.27 11.77 20.71
C GLU A 237 -23.60 11.15 20.28
N GLU A 238 -23.61 9.86 19.92
CA GLU A 238 -24.73 9.15 19.31
C GLU A 238 -24.49 7.63 19.39
N VAL A 239 -25.56 6.84 19.53
CA VAL A 239 -25.55 5.37 19.47
C VAL A 239 -26.79 4.93 18.69
N VAL A 240 -26.62 4.02 17.72
CA VAL A 240 -27.72 3.50 16.90
C VAL A 240 -27.58 1.99 16.74
N SER A 241 -28.69 1.26 16.84
CA SER A 241 -28.75 -0.21 16.74
C SER A 241 -29.51 -0.65 15.50
N PHE A 242 -28.78 -1.16 14.51
CA PHE A 242 -29.35 -1.72 13.29
C PHE A 242 -29.55 -3.24 13.43
N PRO A 243 -30.33 -3.90 12.55
CA PRO A 243 -30.61 -5.33 12.66
C PRO A 243 -29.37 -6.26 12.61
N GLU A 244 -28.25 -5.78 12.08
CA GLU A 244 -27.01 -6.56 11.89
C GLU A 244 -25.76 -5.89 12.47
N ASN A 245 -25.84 -4.65 12.96
CA ASN A 245 -24.69 -3.88 13.48
C ASN A 245 -25.10 -2.84 14.54
N ILE A 246 -24.16 -2.40 15.37
CA ILE A 246 -24.34 -1.25 16.27
C ILE A 246 -23.28 -0.21 15.95
N GLU A 247 -23.71 1.03 15.76
CA GLU A 247 -22.85 2.17 15.45
C GLU A 247 -22.77 3.14 16.62
N VAL A 248 -21.55 3.59 16.94
CA VAL A 248 -21.31 4.46 18.10
C VAL A 248 -20.38 5.62 17.70
N THR A 249 -20.92 6.84 17.70
CA THR A 249 -20.16 8.07 17.46
C THR A 249 -19.68 8.65 18.79
N THR A 250 -18.40 8.99 18.89
CA THR A 250 -17.78 9.44 20.16
C THR A 250 -16.79 10.58 19.92
N THR A 251 -16.86 11.65 20.71
CA THR A 251 -15.80 12.66 20.75
C THR A 251 -14.71 12.17 21.72
N HIS A 252 -13.48 12.05 21.23
CA HIS A 252 -12.29 11.70 22.01
C HIS A 252 -11.28 12.85 21.98
N THR A 253 -10.87 13.34 23.16
CA THR A 253 -9.82 14.35 23.30
C THR A 253 -8.53 13.77 23.87
N TYR A 254 -7.43 13.94 23.15
CA TYR A 254 -6.10 13.49 23.52
C TYR A 254 -5.14 14.65 23.79
N THR A 255 -4.04 14.43 24.53
CA THR A 255 -3.00 15.44 24.77
C THR A 255 -1.77 15.21 23.90
N VAL A 256 -1.42 16.19 23.08
CA VAL A 256 -0.27 16.15 22.15
C VAL A 256 0.84 17.04 22.69
N PRO A 257 2.04 16.49 22.96
CA PRO A 257 3.14 17.28 23.52
C PRO A 257 3.57 18.41 22.57
N PRO A 258 4.02 19.56 23.09
CA PRO A 258 4.67 20.56 22.25
C PRO A 258 5.90 19.94 21.58
N PRO A 259 6.20 20.30 20.31
CA PRO A 259 7.33 19.74 19.58
C PRO A 259 8.63 20.12 20.28
N SER A 260 9.28 19.14 20.91
CA SER A 260 10.59 19.31 21.54
C SER A 260 11.61 19.82 20.50
N GLY A 261 12.35 20.87 20.86
CA GLY A 261 13.35 21.46 19.98
C GLY A 261 14.44 20.47 19.54
N SER A 262 15.14 20.83 18.46
CA SER A 262 16.32 20.13 17.92
C SER A 262 16.12 18.77 17.21
N GLN A 263 14.95 18.47 16.65
CA GLN A 263 14.88 17.49 15.55
C GLN A 263 15.31 18.12 14.21
N THR A 264 16.60 18.04 13.90
CA THR A 264 17.20 18.47 12.61
C THR A 264 17.13 17.35 11.56
N GLY A 265 15.93 16.80 11.33
CA GLY A 265 15.66 15.83 10.27
C GLY A 265 14.67 16.37 9.23
N PRO A 266 14.62 15.82 8.00
CA PRO A 266 13.60 16.17 7.03
C PRO A 266 12.20 15.82 7.58
N ARG A 267 11.39 16.83 7.90
CA ARG A 267 10.01 16.62 8.37
C ARG A 267 9.18 15.98 7.27
N THR A 268 8.57 14.82 7.56
CA THR A 268 7.37 14.36 6.84
C THR A 268 6.27 15.40 7.04
N GLN A 269 5.77 15.99 5.95
CA GLN A 269 5.03 17.27 6.00
C GLN A 269 3.56 17.15 6.39
N ASN A 270 3.02 15.94 6.54
CA ASN A 270 1.58 15.66 6.71
C ASN A 270 0.97 16.19 8.03
N ARG A 271 1.77 16.81 8.92
CA ARG A 271 1.30 17.50 10.15
C ARG A 271 1.36 19.03 10.08
N ARG A 272 1.32 19.63 8.89
CA ARG A 272 1.29 21.10 8.68
C ARG A 272 -0.07 21.70 9.07
N GLY A 273 -0.35 21.76 10.37
CA GLY A 273 -1.55 22.40 10.93
C GLY A 273 -1.75 22.12 12.42
N MET A 274 -1.27 20.98 12.91
CA MET A 274 -1.57 20.53 14.27
C MET A 274 -0.93 21.43 15.34
N ARG A 275 -1.76 22.06 16.16
CA ARG A 275 -1.31 22.94 17.25
C ARG A 275 -0.87 22.10 18.46
N PRO A 276 0.21 22.50 19.16
CA PRO A 276 0.51 21.98 20.50
C PRO A 276 -0.67 22.14 21.46
N GLY A 277 -0.96 21.14 22.30
CA GLY A 277 -2.09 21.18 23.23
C GLY A 277 -2.90 19.90 23.21
N SER A 278 -4.18 19.97 22.82
CA SER A 278 -5.06 18.81 22.71
C SER A 278 -5.56 18.54 21.29
N ALA A 279 -5.72 17.27 20.97
CA ALA A 279 -6.30 16.75 19.75
C ALA A 279 -7.69 16.20 20.03
N THR A 280 -8.74 16.91 19.60
CA THR A 280 -10.10 16.37 19.62
C THR A 280 -10.40 15.76 18.24
N VAL A 281 -10.89 14.53 18.24
CA VAL A 281 -11.30 13.76 17.08
C VAL A 281 -12.63 13.07 17.40
N VAL A 282 -13.46 12.87 16.39
CA VAL A 282 -14.67 12.04 16.51
C VAL A 282 -14.32 10.66 15.97
N LEU A 283 -14.47 9.65 16.82
CA LEU A 283 -14.28 8.25 16.49
C LEU A 283 -15.64 7.61 16.28
N HIS A 284 -15.71 6.72 15.30
CA HIS A 284 -16.87 5.92 14.98
C HIS A 284 -16.50 4.46 15.12
N TYR A 285 -17.33 3.72 15.84
CA TYR A 285 -17.16 2.30 16.11
C TYR A 285 -18.34 1.55 15.53
N SER A 286 -18.05 0.66 14.57
CA SER A 286 -19.04 -0.26 14.00
C SER A 286 -18.83 -1.63 14.60
N MET A 287 -19.90 -2.28 15.04
CA MET A 287 -19.88 -3.65 15.54
C MET A 287 -20.82 -4.52 14.72
N VAL A 288 -20.35 -4.98 13.56
CA VAL A 288 -21.13 -5.79 12.59
C VAL A 288 -21.15 -7.25 13.00
N LYS A 289 -22.31 -7.90 13.02
CA LYS A 289 -22.46 -9.34 13.28
C LYS A 289 -21.79 -10.14 12.14
N LEU A 290 -20.94 -11.10 12.47
CA LEU A 290 -20.33 -11.98 11.46
C LEU A 290 -21.35 -13.03 10.95
N PRO A 291 -21.29 -13.45 9.67
CA PRO A 291 -22.14 -14.49 9.13
C PRO A 291 -22.05 -15.80 9.94
N GLU A 292 -23.20 -16.42 10.25
CA GLU A 292 -23.24 -17.66 11.02
C GLU A 292 -22.73 -18.88 10.24
N GLU A 293 -22.95 -18.88 8.91
CA GLU A 293 -22.36 -19.83 7.96
C GLU A 293 -21.25 -19.12 7.16
N PRO A 294 -19.95 -19.33 7.45
CA PRO A 294 -18.87 -18.61 6.77
C PRO A 294 -18.73 -19.02 5.29
N MET A 295 -18.54 -18.07 4.37
CA MET A 295 -18.31 -18.36 2.94
C MET A 295 -17.14 -19.33 2.73
N GLN A 296 -17.27 -20.29 1.80
CA GLN A 296 -16.14 -21.12 1.35
C GLN A 296 -14.99 -20.23 0.83
N PRO A 297 -13.81 -20.22 1.50
CA PRO A 297 -12.72 -19.34 1.13
C PRO A 297 -12.01 -19.84 -0.13
N ARG A 298 -11.43 -18.93 -0.91
CA ARG A 298 -10.61 -19.24 -2.10
C ARG A 298 -9.14 -18.98 -1.80
N LEU A 299 -8.26 -19.97 -2.05
CA LEU A 299 -6.82 -19.83 -1.81
C LEU A 299 -6.22 -18.68 -2.63
N PHE A 300 -5.40 -17.85 -1.98
CA PHE A 300 -4.61 -16.81 -2.64
C PHE A 300 -3.47 -17.42 -3.48
N ASP A 301 -3.19 -16.83 -4.63
CA ASP A 301 -2.08 -17.19 -5.52
C ASP A 301 -1.30 -15.93 -5.93
N GLU A 302 0.03 -15.95 -5.78
CA GLU A 302 0.92 -14.81 -6.09
C GLU A 302 0.88 -14.37 -7.57
N ARG A 303 0.23 -15.14 -8.45
CA ARG A 303 0.03 -14.84 -9.87
C ARG A 303 -1.19 -13.97 -10.17
N VAL A 304 -2.07 -13.73 -9.19
CA VAL A 304 -3.32 -12.97 -9.38
C VAL A 304 -3.47 -11.92 -8.27
N GLY A 305 -3.68 -10.66 -8.67
CA GLY A 305 -3.71 -9.50 -7.77
C GLY A 305 -4.97 -9.38 -6.92
N TYR A 306 -5.05 -10.16 -5.84
CA TYR A 306 -6.10 -10.08 -4.83
C TYR A 306 -5.55 -9.69 -3.45
N PHE A 307 -6.29 -8.88 -2.71
CA PHE A 307 -6.10 -8.72 -1.26
C PHE A 307 -6.38 -10.05 -0.55
N SER A 308 -5.85 -10.25 0.65
CA SER A 308 -5.97 -11.56 1.33
C SER A 308 -5.87 -11.51 2.84
N VAL A 309 -6.70 -12.31 3.52
CA VAL A 309 -6.50 -12.69 4.93
C VAL A 309 -5.36 -13.70 5.06
N ARG A 310 -4.75 -13.81 6.24
CA ARG A 310 -3.57 -14.64 6.50
C ARG A 310 -3.69 -15.38 7.84
N GLN A 311 -3.55 -16.71 7.82
CA GLN A 311 -3.73 -17.58 8.99
C GLN A 311 -2.56 -18.58 9.10
N ILE A 312 -2.26 -19.04 10.33
CA ILE A 312 -1.35 -20.17 10.59
C ILE A 312 -2.22 -21.39 10.91
N ASP A 313 -2.22 -22.38 10.02
CA ASP A 313 -3.07 -23.57 10.11
C ASP A 313 -2.27 -24.72 10.74
N TYR A 314 -2.77 -25.28 11.84
CA TYR A 314 -2.14 -26.38 12.56
C TYR A 314 -2.73 -27.76 12.22
N SER A 315 -3.87 -27.86 11.51
CA SER A 315 -4.54 -29.14 11.21
C SER A 315 -4.13 -29.72 9.85
N ARG A 316 -2.87 -29.48 9.46
CA ARG A 316 -2.29 -29.98 8.20
C ARG A 316 -1.16 -30.95 8.50
N ASP A 317 -1.16 -32.09 7.81
CA ASP A 317 -0.06 -33.07 7.83
C ASP A 317 1.16 -32.53 7.06
N GLU A 318 1.80 -31.51 7.63
CA GLU A 318 3.06 -30.92 7.19
C GLU A 318 4.07 -30.92 8.36
N HIS A 319 5.37 -30.99 8.05
CA HIS A 319 6.45 -30.90 9.06
C HIS A 319 6.71 -29.46 9.54
N ARG A 320 5.65 -28.66 9.68
CA ARG A 320 5.59 -27.24 10.09
C ARG A 320 4.11 -26.87 10.26
N SER A 321 3.82 -25.75 10.92
CA SER A 321 2.51 -25.08 10.78
C SER A 321 2.52 -24.28 9.47
N PRO A 322 1.84 -24.72 8.39
CA PRO A 322 1.76 -23.94 7.16
C PRO A 322 1.06 -22.60 7.40
N ASN A 323 1.52 -21.60 6.65
CA ASN A 323 0.81 -20.34 6.56
C ASN A 323 -0.11 -20.36 5.34
N ARG A 324 -1.40 -20.12 5.55
CA ARG A 324 -2.42 -20.09 4.50
C ARG A 324 -2.88 -18.65 4.29
N ARG A 325 -3.28 -18.35 3.07
CA ARG A 325 -3.85 -17.06 2.67
C ARG A 325 -5.09 -17.33 1.81
N PHE A 326 -6.14 -16.59 2.07
CA PHE A 326 -7.39 -16.64 1.32
C PHE A 326 -7.68 -15.25 0.76
N ILE A 327 -8.17 -15.17 -0.48
CA ILE A 327 -8.46 -13.86 -1.10
C ILE A 327 -9.64 -13.19 -0.40
N THR A 328 -9.66 -11.85 -0.37
CA THR A 328 -10.89 -11.15 -0.03
C THR A 328 -11.80 -11.03 -1.26
N ARG A 329 -13.08 -11.36 -1.10
CA ARG A 329 -14.11 -11.31 -2.16
C ARG A 329 -15.51 -11.27 -1.56
N TRP A 330 -16.48 -10.76 -2.31
CA TRP A 330 -17.90 -10.91 -1.97
C TRP A 330 -18.39 -12.36 -2.12
N ARG A 331 -19.36 -12.78 -1.30
CA ARG A 331 -20.10 -14.04 -1.51
C ARG A 331 -21.05 -13.87 -2.69
N LEU A 332 -20.73 -14.50 -3.83
CA LEU A 332 -21.62 -14.60 -4.99
C LEU A 332 -22.01 -16.04 -5.28
N GLU A 333 -23.29 -16.33 -5.09
CA GLU A 333 -23.93 -17.62 -5.40
C GLU A 333 -25.00 -17.38 -6.49
N LYS A 334 -25.16 -18.30 -7.43
CA LYS A 334 -26.10 -18.14 -8.55
C LYS A 334 -27.53 -18.52 -8.14
N GLN A 335 -28.53 -17.77 -8.60
CA GLN A 335 -29.94 -18.18 -8.51
C GLN A 335 -30.23 -19.47 -9.30
N ASP A 336 -29.54 -19.67 -10.44
CA ASP A 336 -29.48 -20.93 -11.17
C ASP A 336 -28.01 -21.44 -11.21
N PRO A 337 -27.65 -22.41 -10.34
CA PRO A 337 -26.30 -22.97 -10.30
C PRO A 337 -25.86 -23.72 -11.57
N ASP A 338 -26.79 -24.26 -12.35
CA ASP A 338 -26.50 -25.02 -13.57
C ASP A 338 -26.34 -24.10 -14.81
N ALA A 339 -26.87 -22.87 -14.76
CA ALA A 339 -26.76 -21.90 -15.83
C ALA A 339 -25.33 -21.35 -16.02
N ALA A 340 -24.93 -21.17 -17.29
CA ALA A 340 -23.62 -20.60 -17.64
C ALA A 340 -23.45 -19.16 -17.13
N VAL A 341 -24.50 -18.34 -17.26
CA VAL A 341 -24.64 -17.01 -16.66
C VAL A 341 -25.99 -16.98 -15.92
N SER A 342 -26.02 -16.42 -14.72
CA SER A 342 -27.23 -16.29 -13.88
C SER A 342 -27.11 -15.05 -13.00
N ASP A 343 -28.22 -14.48 -12.55
CA ASP A 343 -28.17 -13.42 -11.52
C ASP A 343 -27.72 -14.04 -10.18
N PRO A 344 -26.99 -13.30 -9.32
CA PRO A 344 -26.64 -13.79 -8.00
C PRO A 344 -27.85 -13.79 -7.07
N VAL A 345 -27.81 -14.60 -6.01
CA VAL A 345 -28.81 -14.58 -4.93
C VAL A 345 -28.81 -13.20 -4.24
N THR A 346 -27.62 -12.66 -3.97
CA THR A 346 -27.41 -11.30 -3.44
C THR A 346 -26.47 -10.53 -4.38
N PRO A 347 -26.92 -9.45 -5.05
CA PRO A 347 -26.07 -8.61 -5.88
C PRO A 347 -25.33 -7.55 -5.06
N ILE A 348 -24.08 -7.27 -5.44
CA ILE A 348 -23.25 -6.24 -4.79
C ILE A 348 -23.84 -4.88 -5.15
N THR A 349 -24.40 -4.19 -4.16
CA THR A 349 -25.19 -2.95 -4.36
C THR A 349 -24.49 -1.77 -3.73
N TYR A 350 -24.06 -0.82 -4.56
CA TYR A 350 -23.43 0.43 -4.14
C TYR A 350 -24.47 1.55 -4.12
N TRP A 351 -24.56 2.25 -3.00
CA TRP A 351 -25.46 3.38 -2.80
C TRP A 351 -24.70 4.69 -2.95
N ILE A 352 -25.24 5.62 -3.74
CA ILE A 352 -24.68 6.96 -3.91
C ILE A 352 -25.19 7.86 -2.79
N ASP A 353 -24.26 8.42 -2.01
CA ASP A 353 -24.50 9.38 -0.93
C ASP A 353 -25.35 10.58 -1.41
N PRO A 354 -26.46 10.95 -0.73
CA PRO A 354 -27.28 12.12 -1.04
C PRO A 354 -26.50 13.46 -1.08
N ALA A 355 -25.35 13.58 -0.43
CA ALA A 355 -24.47 14.74 -0.51
C ALA A 355 -23.69 14.85 -1.84
N THR A 356 -23.71 13.80 -2.67
CA THR A 356 -23.12 13.80 -4.01
C THR A 356 -23.80 14.86 -4.89
N PRO A 357 -23.05 15.80 -5.52
CA PRO A 357 -23.63 16.79 -6.41
C PRO A 357 -24.43 16.12 -7.54
N THR A 358 -25.71 16.46 -7.67
CA THR A 358 -26.67 15.70 -8.50
C THR A 358 -26.26 15.50 -9.97
N LYS A 359 -25.50 16.44 -10.55
CA LYS A 359 -24.95 16.29 -11.91
C LYS A 359 -23.90 15.17 -12.06
N TRP A 360 -23.28 14.75 -10.97
CA TRP A 360 -22.25 13.69 -10.93
C TRP A 360 -22.83 12.30 -10.65
N VAL A 361 -23.99 12.20 -10.00
CA VAL A 361 -24.66 10.93 -9.65
C VAL A 361 -24.74 9.94 -10.83
N PRO A 362 -25.13 10.34 -12.07
CA PRO A 362 -25.14 9.42 -13.21
C PRO A 362 -23.77 8.81 -13.54
N TYR A 363 -22.69 9.56 -13.32
CA TYR A 363 -21.31 9.12 -13.57
C TYR A 363 -20.78 8.21 -12.45
N MET A 364 -21.19 8.45 -11.20
CA MET A 364 -20.91 7.52 -10.09
C MET A 364 -21.53 6.15 -10.38
N LYS A 365 -22.81 6.13 -10.78
CA LYS A 365 -23.54 4.91 -11.15
C LYS A 365 -22.89 4.20 -12.34
N LYS A 366 -22.49 4.97 -13.38
CA LYS A 366 -21.73 4.46 -14.53
C LYS A 366 -20.42 3.78 -14.13
N GLY A 367 -19.67 4.34 -13.17
CA GLY A 367 -18.40 3.78 -12.73
C GLY A 367 -18.53 2.46 -11.98
N VAL A 368 -19.57 2.33 -11.15
CA VAL A 368 -19.94 1.05 -10.49
C VAL A 368 -20.32 0.00 -11.54
N GLU A 369 -21.26 0.33 -12.42
CA GLU A 369 -21.86 -0.64 -13.36
C GLU A 369 -20.92 -1.04 -14.50
N ALA A 370 -19.82 -0.30 -14.72
CA ALA A 370 -18.78 -0.63 -15.70
C ALA A 370 -18.10 -2.00 -15.44
N TRP A 371 -18.14 -2.53 -14.20
CA TRP A 371 -17.63 -3.86 -13.86
C TRP A 371 -18.47 -5.03 -14.37
N GLN A 372 -19.73 -4.80 -14.77
CA GLN A 372 -20.67 -5.86 -15.17
C GLN A 372 -20.13 -6.85 -16.22
N PRO A 373 -19.46 -6.44 -17.32
CA PRO A 373 -18.91 -7.37 -18.31
C PRO A 373 -17.78 -8.29 -17.79
N ALA A 374 -17.18 -7.98 -16.64
CA ALA A 374 -16.22 -8.86 -15.98
C ALA A 374 -16.92 -9.93 -15.13
N PHE A 375 -18.05 -9.59 -14.51
CA PHE A 375 -18.89 -10.57 -13.80
C PHE A 375 -19.63 -11.49 -14.77
N GLU A 376 -20.08 -11.00 -15.93
CA GLU A 376 -20.65 -11.84 -16.99
C GLU A 376 -19.64 -12.92 -17.44
N ALA A 377 -18.35 -12.57 -17.53
CA ALA A 377 -17.26 -13.51 -17.85
C ALA A 377 -16.97 -14.51 -16.71
N ALA A 378 -17.19 -14.11 -15.44
CA ALA A 378 -17.17 -15.02 -14.29
C ALA A 378 -18.41 -15.93 -14.22
N GLY A 379 -19.51 -15.54 -14.89
CA GLY A 379 -20.77 -16.30 -14.96
C GLY A 379 -21.93 -15.69 -14.17
N PHE A 380 -21.88 -14.39 -13.85
CA PHE A 380 -22.93 -13.66 -13.16
C PHE A 380 -23.44 -12.48 -13.99
N SER A 381 -24.76 -12.40 -14.22
CA SER A 381 -25.43 -11.17 -14.68
C SER A 381 -25.87 -10.36 -13.45
N ASN A 382 -26.15 -9.05 -13.62
CA ASN A 382 -26.67 -8.19 -12.54
C ASN A 382 -25.90 -8.28 -11.19
N ALA A 383 -24.57 -8.48 -11.25
CA ALA A 383 -23.74 -8.77 -10.09
C ALA A 383 -23.28 -7.52 -9.33
N VAL A 384 -23.07 -6.42 -10.04
CA VAL A 384 -22.68 -5.12 -9.49
C VAL A 384 -23.70 -4.08 -9.97
N ILE A 385 -24.36 -3.41 -9.01
CA ILE A 385 -25.50 -2.51 -9.25
C ILE A 385 -25.29 -1.20 -8.50
N ALA A 386 -25.66 -0.07 -9.11
CA ALA A 386 -25.64 1.23 -8.46
C ALA A 386 -27.05 1.77 -8.16
N ARG A 387 -27.26 2.32 -6.98
CA ARG A 387 -28.52 2.94 -6.55
C ARG A 387 -28.27 4.33 -5.98
N GLU A 388 -29.23 5.22 -6.11
CA GLU A 388 -29.30 6.40 -5.25
C GLU A 388 -29.84 5.95 -3.89
N ALA A 389 -29.28 6.47 -2.79
CA ALA A 389 -29.85 6.27 -1.45
C ALA A 389 -31.33 6.72 -1.42
N PRO A 390 -32.20 6.03 -0.65
CA PRO A 390 -33.61 6.40 -0.53
C PRO A 390 -33.75 7.82 0.05
N SER A 391 -34.86 8.49 -0.26
CA SER A 391 -35.18 9.74 0.46
C SER A 391 -35.68 9.44 1.87
N VAL A 392 -35.64 10.44 2.76
CA VAL A 392 -36.14 10.33 4.15
C VAL A 392 -37.65 10.06 4.19
N GLU A 393 -38.37 10.30 3.09
CA GLU A 393 -39.78 9.92 2.91
C GLU A 393 -40.00 8.50 2.35
N GLU A 394 -38.97 7.87 1.80
CA GLU A 394 -38.96 6.48 1.32
C GLU A 394 -38.47 5.50 2.39
N ASP A 395 -37.41 5.88 3.11
CA ASP A 395 -36.81 5.15 4.23
C ASP A 395 -36.20 6.17 5.22
N PRO A 396 -36.89 6.52 6.32
CA PRO A 396 -36.41 7.52 7.28
C PRO A 396 -35.26 7.02 8.15
N ASP A 397 -35.10 5.69 8.23
CA ASP A 397 -34.16 5.01 9.11
C ASP A 397 -32.88 4.60 8.33
N TRP A 398 -32.80 4.93 7.03
CA TRP A 398 -31.62 4.70 6.20
C TRP A 398 -30.44 5.57 6.65
N SER A 399 -29.36 4.90 7.08
CA SER A 399 -28.09 5.52 7.42
C SER A 399 -26.99 5.05 6.48
N PRO A 400 -26.03 5.91 6.08
CA PRO A 400 -24.83 5.45 5.38
C PRO A 400 -23.89 4.65 6.29
N GLU A 401 -24.09 4.68 7.63
CA GLU A 401 -23.33 3.92 8.62
C GLU A 401 -23.92 2.50 8.87
N ASP A 402 -25.07 2.17 8.28
CA ASP A 402 -25.68 0.84 8.39
C ASP A 402 -24.93 -0.17 7.49
N ALA A 403 -24.36 -1.20 8.10
CA ALA A 403 -23.50 -2.18 7.43
C ALA A 403 -24.19 -2.98 6.32
N ARG A 404 -25.52 -2.95 6.24
CA ARG A 404 -26.30 -3.54 5.14
C ARG A 404 -26.16 -2.75 3.83
N TYR A 405 -25.58 -1.55 3.86
CA TYR A 405 -25.41 -0.68 2.70
C TYR A 405 -23.94 -0.33 2.47
N SER A 406 -23.43 -0.69 1.29
CA SER A 406 -22.12 -0.19 0.82
C SER A 406 -22.27 1.15 0.12
N VAL A 407 -21.54 2.19 0.54
CA VAL A 407 -21.81 3.58 0.18
C VAL A 407 -20.62 4.24 -0.52
N ILE A 408 -20.91 5.08 -1.52
CA ILE A 408 -19.93 5.99 -2.12
C ILE A 408 -20.13 7.38 -1.50
N ARG A 409 -19.33 7.70 -0.49
CA ARG A 409 -19.42 8.92 0.34
C ARG A 409 -18.70 10.11 -0.30
N TRP A 410 -19.39 11.26 -0.40
CA TRP A 410 -18.87 12.47 -1.04
C TRP A 410 -18.26 13.44 -0.01
N LEU A 411 -16.94 13.35 0.19
CA LEU A 411 -16.25 14.06 1.27
C LEU A 411 -15.87 15.50 0.86
N PRO A 412 -16.32 16.57 1.56
CA PRO A 412 -16.00 17.96 1.25
C PRO A 412 -14.57 18.34 1.69
N SER A 413 -13.58 17.78 1.02
CA SER A 413 -12.15 17.90 1.35
C SER A 413 -11.31 18.42 0.19
N THR A 414 -10.23 19.12 0.52
CA THR A 414 -9.17 19.53 -0.41
C THR A 414 -8.19 18.40 -0.77
N THR A 415 -8.36 17.19 -0.20
CA THR A 415 -7.56 16.02 -0.55
C THR A 415 -7.76 15.65 -2.04
N GLU A 416 -6.67 15.61 -2.78
CA GLU A 416 -6.61 15.02 -4.13
C GLU A 416 -6.49 13.49 -4.03
N ASN A 417 -7.58 12.81 -3.65
CA ASN A 417 -7.60 11.35 -3.56
C ASN A 417 -9.03 10.77 -3.61
N ALA A 418 -9.12 9.49 -3.92
CA ALA A 418 -10.25 8.65 -3.51
C ALA A 418 -9.69 7.38 -2.86
N SER A 419 -10.51 6.59 -2.17
CA SER A 419 -10.09 5.29 -1.63
C SER A 419 -11.29 4.39 -1.39
N GLY A 420 -11.27 3.17 -1.95
CA GLY A 420 -12.21 2.08 -1.68
C GLY A 420 -11.68 1.03 -0.70
N PRO A 421 -11.67 1.29 0.63
CA PRO A 421 -11.48 0.25 1.63
C PRO A 421 -12.66 -0.74 1.61
N HIS A 422 -12.46 -1.94 2.11
CA HIS A 422 -13.52 -2.91 2.35
C HIS A 422 -13.31 -3.64 3.67
N VAL A 423 -14.38 -3.97 4.36
CA VAL A 423 -14.35 -4.76 5.60
C VAL A 423 -14.74 -6.20 5.30
N HIS A 424 -14.05 -7.14 5.94
CA HIS A 424 -14.14 -8.55 5.60
C HIS A 424 -14.00 -9.46 6.82
N ASP A 425 -14.66 -10.62 6.76
CA ASP A 425 -14.54 -11.70 7.72
C ASP A 425 -13.10 -12.28 7.72
N PRO A 426 -12.34 -12.19 8.83
CA PRO A 426 -10.97 -12.70 8.90
C PRO A 426 -10.88 -14.24 8.88
N ARG A 427 -12.00 -14.95 9.05
CA ARG A 427 -12.10 -16.41 8.96
C ARG A 427 -12.00 -16.90 7.51
N THR A 428 -12.53 -16.12 6.55
CA THR A 428 -12.77 -16.57 5.17
C THR A 428 -12.26 -15.62 4.08
N GLY A 429 -12.15 -14.32 4.37
CA GLY A 429 -12.00 -13.26 3.36
C GLY A 429 -13.32 -12.79 2.75
N GLU A 430 -14.48 -13.20 3.28
CA GLU A 430 -15.78 -12.69 2.83
C GLU A 430 -15.88 -11.18 3.07
N ILE A 431 -16.04 -10.40 2.00
CA ILE A 431 -16.29 -8.95 2.09
C ILE A 431 -17.74 -8.75 2.54
N LEU A 432 -17.93 -7.90 3.55
CA LEU A 432 -19.20 -7.62 4.22
C LEU A 432 -19.76 -6.25 3.80
N GLU A 433 -18.92 -5.21 3.87
CA GLU A 433 -19.27 -3.84 3.47
C GLU A 433 -18.12 -3.13 2.74
N THR A 434 -18.45 -1.97 2.15
CA THR A 434 -17.46 -0.97 1.74
C THR A 434 -18.01 0.46 1.82
N ASP A 435 -17.21 1.35 2.42
CA ASP A 435 -17.31 2.81 2.31
C ASP A 435 -16.26 3.38 1.33
N ILE A 436 -16.65 3.69 0.09
CA ILE A 436 -15.78 4.38 -0.87
C ILE A 436 -15.71 5.87 -0.53
N GLN A 437 -14.53 6.34 -0.12
CA GLN A 437 -14.28 7.71 0.30
C GLN A 437 -13.89 8.58 -0.89
N PHE A 438 -14.85 9.33 -1.43
CA PHE A 438 -14.68 10.13 -2.64
C PHE A 438 -14.47 11.61 -2.30
N HIS A 439 -13.23 12.09 -2.30
CA HIS A 439 -12.93 13.48 -1.90
C HIS A 439 -13.22 14.45 -3.04
N HIS A 440 -13.91 15.55 -2.72
CA HIS A 440 -14.31 16.60 -3.67
C HIS A 440 -13.17 17.07 -4.60
N ASN A 441 -11.96 17.27 -4.05
CA ASN A 441 -10.84 17.79 -4.82
C ASN A 441 -10.13 16.75 -5.71
N VAL A 442 -10.61 15.49 -5.79
CA VAL A 442 -10.15 14.55 -6.83
C VAL A 442 -10.45 15.08 -8.25
N MET A 443 -11.44 15.96 -8.40
CA MET A 443 -11.68 16.73 -9.63
C MET A 443 -10.44 17.52 -10.09
N ASN A 444 -9.65 18.10 -9.17
CA ASN A 444 -8.43 18.85 -9.51
C ASN A 444 -7.33 17.91 -10.02
N LEU A 445 -7.22 16.74 -9.38
CA LEU A 445 -6.23 15.72 -9.73
C LEU A 445 -6.46 15.16 -11.15
N VAL A 446 -7.71 14.77 -11.46
CA VAL A 446 -8.03 14.23 -12.80
C VAL A 446 -8.05 15.31 -13.88
N ARG A 447 -8.40 16.57 -13.56
CA ARG A 447 -8.21 17.74 -14.44
C ARG A 447 -6.76 17.80 -14.90
N ASP A 448 -5.84 17.78 -13.95
CA ASP A 448 -4.42 18.02 -14.19
C ASP A 448 -3.75 16.87 -14.94
N TRP A 449 -4.08 15.63 -14.60
CA TRP A 449 -3.58 14.47 -15.34
C TRP A 449 -4.12 14.43 -16.77
N TYR A 450 -5.43 14.59 -16.98
CA TYR A 450 -5.99 14.50 -18.33
C TYR A 450 -5.42 15.62 -19.22
N PHE A 451 -5.28 16.83 -18.67
CA PHE A 451 -4.61 17.94 -19.34
C PHE A 451 -3.17 17.62 -19.74
N VAL A 452 -2.34 17.16 -18.80
CA VAL A 452 -0.89 16.97 -19.02
C VAL A 452 -0.56 15.69 -19.83
N GLN A 453 -1.40 14.66 -19.76
CA GLN A 453 -1.17 13.40 -20.47
C GLN A 453 -1.79 13.38 -21.88
N VAL A 454 -3.02 13.90 -22.05
CA VAL A 454 -3.79 13.75 -23.29
C VAL A 454 -4.53 15.02 -23.75
N GLY A 455 -4.36 16.17 -23.08
CA GLY A 455 -4.94 17.45 -23.47
C GLY A 455 -4.70 17.88 -24.93
N PRO A 456 -3.55 17.58 -25.57
CA PRO A 456 -3.35 17.85 -26.99
C PRO A 456 -4.22 17.01 -27.95
N LEU A 457 -4.85 15.93 -27.46
CA LEU A 457 -5.69 15.02 -28.25
C LEU A 457 -7.20 15.28 -28.10
N ASP A 458 -7.66 15.80 -26.96
CA ASP A 458 -9.07 16.20 -26.76
C ASP A 458 -9.23 17.74 -26.74
N PRO A 459 -9.86 18.36 -27.76
CA PRO A 459 -10.17 19.80 -27.75
C PRO A 459 -10.96 20.29 -26.53
N ARG A 460 -11.73 19.42 -25.84
CA ARG A 460 -12.46 19.77 -24.61
C ARG A 460 -11.53 20.04 -23.42
N ALA A 461 -10.28 19.58 -23.48
CA ALA A 461 -9.26 19.79 -22.45
C ALA A 461 -8.33 20.99 -22.74
N GLN A 462 -8.56 21.74 -23.82
CA GLN A 462 -7.64 22.82 -24.25
C GLN A 462 -7.98 24.20 -23.65
N THR A 463 -8.97 24.26 -22.74
CA THR A 463 -9.37 25.44 -21.98
C THR A 463 -9.87 25.01 -20.59
N LEU A 464 -9.56 25.76 -19.55
CA LEU A 464 -10.14 25.58 -18.22
C LEU A 464 -11.36 26.51 -17.96
N PRO A 465 -12.32 26.11 -17.11
CA PRO A 465 -12.48 24.78 -16.53
C PRO A 465 -12.94 23.75 -17.57
N LEU A 466 -12.66 22.46 -17.31
CA LEU A 466 -13.11 21.37 -18.18
C LEU A 466 -14.65 21.31 -18.24
N PRO A 467 -15.25 20.95 -19.40
CA PRO A 467 -16.69 20.75 -19.51
C PRO A 467 -17.20 19.66 -18.55
N ASP A 468 -18.41 19.85 -18.01
CA ASP A 468 -19.03 18.91 -17.06
C ASP A 468 -19.14 17.47 -17.61
N GLU A 469 -19.34 17.30 -18.92
CA GLU A 469 -19.34 16.00 -19.59
C GLU A 469 -17.99 15.28 -19.45
N LEU A 470 -16.88 15.97 -19.74
CA LEU A 470 -15.54 15.40 -19.61
C LEU A 470 -15.19 15.14 -18.15
N MET A 471 -15.48 16.09 -17.24
CA MET A 471 -15.25 15.88 -15.81
C MET A 471 -16.05 14.68 -15.29
N GLY A 472 -17.30 14.51 -15.69
CA GLY A 472 -18.11 13.34 -15.35
C GLY A 472 -17.48 12.01 -15.77
N GLU A 473 -16.96 11.91 -17.00
CA GLU A 473 -16.24 10.72 -17.48
C GLU A 473 -14.97 10.43 -16.67
N LEU A 474 -14.22 11.46 -16.26
CA LEU A 474 -13.05 11.31 -15.41
C LEU A 474 -13.40 10.86 -13.98
N LEU A 475 -14.54 11.31 -13.44
CA LEU A 475 -15.05 10.84 -12.15
C LEU A 475 -15.58 9.40 -12.22
N ALA A 476 -16.22 9.02 -13.33
CA ALA A 476 -16.63 7.63 -13.57
C ALA A 476 -15.42 6.68 -13.60
N TYR A 477 -14.31 7.08 -14.22
CA TYR A 477 -13.04 6.33 -14.17
C TYR A 477 -12.58 6.11 -12.72
N VAL A 478 -12.50 7.17 -11.89
CA VAL A 478 -12.07 7.03 -10.49
C VAL A 478 -12.98 6.10 -9.71
N VAL A 479 -14.31 6.23 -9.83
CA VAL A 479 -15.24 5.29 -9.18
C VAL A 479 -15.02 3.85 -9.65
N THR A 480 -14.80 3.63 -10.95
CA THR A 480 -14.51 2.28 -11.46
C THR A 480 -13.24 1.70 -10.84
N HIS A 481 -12.22 2.53 -10.58
CA HIS A 481 -10.97 2.12 -9.93
C HIS A 481 -11.18 1.75 -8.46
N GLU A 482 -11.83 2.62 -7.68
CA GLU A 482 -12.08 2.34 -6.26
C GLU A 482 -12.98 1.11 -6.07
N VAL A 483 -14.02 0.95 -6.90
CA VAL A 483 -14.86 -0.27 -6.90
C VAL A 483 -14.04 -1.53 -7.18
N GLY A 484 -12.93 -1.44 -7.91
CA GLY A 484 -12.03 -2.58 -8.08
C GLY A 484 -11.38 -3.05 -6.77
N HIS A 485 -10.99 -2.13 -5.88
CA HIS A 485 -10.47 -2.49 -4.56
C HIS A 485 -11.52 -3.12 -3.65
N THR A 486 -12.77 -2.65 -3.75
CA THR A 486 -13.89 -3.17 -2.97
C THR A 486 -14.39 -4.50 -3.50
N LEU A 487 -14.08 -4.85 -4.75
CA LEU A 487 -14.20 -6.20 -5.31
C LEU A 487 -13.02 -7.12 -4.97
N GLY A 488 -12.04 -6.64 -4.20
CA GLY A 488 -10.90 -7.42 -3.69
C GLY A 488 -9.59 -7.26 -4.47
N PHE A 489 -9.52 -6.43 -5.53
CA PHE A 489 -8.33 -6.34 -6.38
C PHE A 489 -7.21 -5.45 -5.82
N GLN A 490 -5.98 -5.95 -5.92
CA GLN A 490 -4.76 -5.16 -5.74
C GLN A 490 -4.38 -4.42 -7.03
N HIS A 491 -3.58 -3.36 -6.88
CA HIS A 491 -2.99 -2.63 -8.00
C HIS A 491 -2.12 -3.53 -8.89
N ASN A 492 -2.23 -3.40 -10.22
CA ASN A 492 -1.47 -4.23 -11.17
C ASN A 492 -0.75 -3.46 -12.29
N MET A 493 0.28 -2.71 -11.91
CA MET A 493 1.30 -2.15 -12.81
C MET A 493 1.85 -3.17 -13.83
N LYS A 494 1.95 -4.46 -13.44
CA LYS A 494 2.67 -5.46 -14.23
C LYS A 494 1.99 -5.93 -15.49
N ALA A 495 0.66 -5.79 -15.60
CA ALA A 495 -0.02 -6.13 -16.84
C ALA A 495 0.18 -5.05 -17.92
N SER A 496 0.07 -3.77 -17.57
CA SER A 496 0.12 -2.63 -18.51
C SER A 496 1.47 -2.46 -19.20
N SER A 497 2.56 -2.68 -18.46
CA SER A 497 3.92 -2.63 -18.98
C SER A 497 4.25 -3.70 -20.03
N LEU A 498 3.27 -4.49 -20.48
CA LEU A 498 3.42 -5.61 -21.41
C LEU A 498 2.60 -5.42 -22.69
N TYR A 499 1.88 -4.31 -22.84
CA TYR A 499 1.38 -3.86 -24.14
C TYR A 499 2.51 -3.16 -24.93
N PRO A 500 2.67 -3.44 -26.24
CA PRO A 500 3.58 -2.67 -27.10
C PRO A 500 3.11 -1.25 -27.39
N PRO A 501 4.04 -0.29 -27.65
CA PRO A 501 3.70 1.09 -28.00
C PRO A 501 2.92 1.21 -29.32
N GLU A 502 3.06 0.27 -30.26
CA GLU A 502 2.22 0.21 -31.47
C GLU A 502 0.77 -0.15 -31.16
N LYS A 503 0.51 -0.85 -30.05
CA LYS A 503 -0.83 -1.34 -29.71
C LYS A 503 -1.66 -0.35 -28.91
N VAL A 504 -1.04 0.42 -28.03
CA VAL A 504 -1.71 1.58 -27.42
C VAL A 504 -1.97 2.74 -28.41
N ARG A 505 -1.48 2.63 -29.65
CA ARG A 505 -1.69 3.57 -30.76
C ARG A 505 -2.57 3.04 -31.91
N ASP A 506 -3.10 1.84 -31.77
CA ASP A 506 -4.00 1.20 -32.75
C ASP A 506 -5.46 1.40 -32.29
N PRO A 507 -6.28 2.24 -32.97
CA PRO A 507 -7.60 2.62 -32.47
C PRO A 507 -8.57 1.43 -32.33
N GLU A 508 -8.50 0.43 -33.20
CA GLU A 508 -9.36 -0.76 -33.09
C GLU A 508 -8.83 -1.74 -32.02
N TRP A 509 -7.53 -1.72 -31.73
CA TRP A 509 -6.99 -2.41 -30.54
C TRP A 509 -7.44 -1.73 -29.25
N VAL A 510 -7.18 -0.43 -29.07
CA VAL A 510 -7.48 0.31 -27.82
C VAL A 510 -8.99 0.23 -27.51
N LYS A 511 -9.86 0.42 -28.49
CA LYS A 511 -11.31 0.28 -28.35
C LYS A 511 -11.79 -1.11 -27.89
N THR A 512 -10.99 -2.16 -28.15
CA THR A 512 -11.31 -3.56 -27.80
C THR A 512 -10.63 -4.03 -26.52
N MET A 513 -9.40 -3.54 -26.27
CA MET A 513 -8.45 -4.05 -25.28
C MET A 513 -8.10 -3.02 -24.18
N SER A 514 -8.63 -1.80 -24.29
CA SER A 514 -8.16 -0.55 -23.67
C SER A 514 -6.67 -0.26 -23.96
N HIS A 515 -6.15 0.89 -23.51
CA HIS A 515 -4.70 1.16 -23.54
C HIS A 515 -3.98 0.50 -22.37
N THR A 516 -4.73 0.08 -21.34
CA THR A 516 -4.28 -0.78 -20.25
C THR A 516 -5.06 -2.10 -20.26
N PRO A 517 -4.44 -3.25 -20.00
CA PRO A 517 -5.16 -4.50 -19.78
C PRO A 517 -5.95 -4.54 -18.46
N THR A 518 -5.64 -3.65 -17.51
CA THR A 518 -6.27 -3.58 -16.18
C THR A 518 -6.55 -2.14 -15.75
N LEU A 519 -7.77 -1.89 -15.30
CA LEU A 519 -8.12 -0.61 -14.70
C LEU A 519 -7.52 -0.42 -13.29
N MET A 520 -6.99 -1.49 -12.68
CA MET A 520 -6.30 -1.47 -11.39
C MET A 520 -4.85 -0.99 -11.48
N ASP A 521 -4.42 -0.50 -12.64
CA ASP A 521 -3.14 0.18 -12.77
C ASP A 521 -3.32 1.70 -12.76
N TYR A 522 -2.24 2.40 -12.40
CA TYR A 522 -2.06 3.83 -12.55
C TYR A 522 -1.53 4.18 -13.95
N SER A 523 -1.89 3.42 -14.99
CA SER A 523 -1.68 3.76 -16.41
C SER A 523 -2.82 4.68 -16.84
N ARG A 524 -2.83 5.92 -16.33
CA ARG A 524 -4.04 6.72 -16.14
C ARG A 524 -4.65 7.12 -17.47
N PHE A 525 -3.98 7.92 -18.28
CA PHE A 525 -4.43 8.25 -19.64
C PHE A 525 -3.38 7.89 -20.69
N ASN A 526 -3.83 7.65 -21.92
CA ASN A 526 -2.99 7.13 -23.01
C ASN A 526 -2.02 8.19 -23.58
N TYR A 527 -1.04 8.63 -22.79
CA TYR A 527 -0.06 9.68 -23.18
C TYR A 527 0.86 9.28 -24.34
N VAL A 528 0.87 7.99 -24.73
CA VAL A 528 1.64 7.48 -25.88
C VAL A 528 0.91 7.72 -27.20
N ALA A 529 -0.43 7.80 -27.19
CA ALA A 529 -1.23 8.16 -28.36
C ALA A 529 -0.86 9.54 -28.91
N GLN A 530 -0.86 9.66 -30.23
CA GLN A 530 -0.54 10.90 -30.95
C GLN A 530 -1.78 11.42 -31.70
N PRO A 531 -1.90 12.73 -31.98
CA PRO A 531 -3.02 13.28 -32.75
C PRO A 531 -3.20 12.65 -34.14
N GLU A 532 -2.11 12.17 -34.76
CA GLU A 532 -2.15 11.43 -36.03
C GLU A 532 -2.72 10.00 -35.97
N ASP A 533 -2.89 9.41 -34.77
CA ASP A 533 -3.35 8.02 -34.61
C ASP A 533 -4.88 7.88 -34.69
N GLY A 534 -5.62 8.96 -34.44
CA GLY A 534 -7.09 8.97 -34.52
C GLY A 534 -7.81 8.14 -33.45
N ILE A 535 -7.19 7.94 -32.28
CA ILE A 535 -7.85 7.35 -31.09
C ILE A 535 -9.06 8.23 -30.71
N ALA A 536 -10.20 7.61 -30.39
CA ALA A 536 -11.38 8.32 -29.94
C ALA A 536 -11.15 8.91 -28.53
N VAL A 537 -11.74 10.08 -28.22
CA VAL A 537 -11.44 10.78 -26.94
C VAL A 537 -11.91 9.99 -25.72
N GLU A 538 -12.95 9.18 -25.87
CA GLU A 538 -13.44 8.22 -24.90
C GLU A 538 -12.56 6.97 -24.77
N ASP A 539 -11.66 6.69 -25.73
CA ASP A 539 -10.68 5.59 -25.71
C ASP A 539 -9.29 6.03 -25.19
N LEU A 540 -9.13 7.32 -24.84
CA LEU A 540 -7.98 7.84 -24.08
C LEU A 540 -8.10 7.59 -22.56
N ILE A 541 -9.33 7.28 -22.10
CA ILE A 541 -9.71 6.97 -20.72
C ILE A 541 -9.73 5.44 -20.55
N PRO A 542 -9.17 4.89 -19.46
CA PRO A 542 -8.99 3.44 -19.30
C PRO A 542 -10.33 2.77 -18.99
N LYS A 543 -10.45 1.49 -19.33
CA LYS A 543 -11.70 0.71 -19.23
C LYS A 543 -11.41 -0.68 -18.68
N ILE A 544 -12.45 -1.37 -18.20
CA ILE A 544 -12.37 -2.77 -17.74
C ILE A 544 -11.79 -3.66 -18.85
N GLY A 545 -10.52 -4.03 -18.67
CA GLY A 545 -9.68 -4.65 -19.68
C GLY A 545 -9.69 -6.19 -19.63
N PRO A 546 -8.88 -6.85 -20.47
CA PRO A 546 -8.74 -8.30 -20.47
C PRO A 546 -8.21 -8.89 -19.15
N TYR A 547 -7.29 -8.23 -18.44
CA TYR A 547 -6.83 -8.71 -17.13
C TYR A 547 -7.96 -8.64 -16.10
N ASP A 548 -8.71 -7.54 -16.05
CA ASP A 548 -9.81 -7.38 -15.08
C ASP A 548 -10.86 -8.49 -15.26
N LYS A 549 -11.30 -8.72 -16.50
CA LYS A 549 -12.25 -9.80 -16.85
C LYS A 549 -11.71 -11.19 -16.48
N TRP A 550 -10.41 -11.42 -16.68
CA TRP A 550 -9.74 -12.68 -16.31
C TRP A 550 -9.58 -12.84 -14.79
N ALA A 551 -9.28 -11.77 -14.06
CA ALA A 551 -9.12 -11.78 -12.61
C ALA A 551 -10.46 -11.94 -11.89
N THR A 552 -11.52 -11.24 -12.33
CA THR A 552 -12.90 -11.48 -11.84
C THR A 552 -13.33 -12.91 -12.12
N MET A 553 -13.05 -13.45 -13.30
CA MET A 553 -13.27 -14.87 -13.61
C MET A 553 -12.50 -15.78 -12.64
N TRP A 554 -11.23 -15.51 -12.38
CA TRP A 554 -10.41 -16.32 -11.47
C TRP A 554 -10.88 -16.28 -10.02
N GLY A 555 -11.30 -15.13 -9.49
CA GLY A 555 -11.70 -14.97 -8.09
C GLY A 555 -13.16 -15.28 -7.78
N TYR A 556 -14.09 -15.02 -8.71
CA TYR A 556 -15.53 -15.14 -8.49
C TYR A 556 -16.18 -16.37 -9.15
N LYS A 557 -15.62 -16.92 -10.23
CA LYS A 557 -16.26 -18.04 -10.94
C LYS A 557 -16.40 -19.28 -10.03
N PRO A 558 -17.61 -19.87 -9.89
CA PRO A 558 -17.79 -21.13 -9.19
C PRO A 558 -17.01 -22.27 -9.86
N ILE A 559 -16.48 -23.19 -9.05
CA ILE A 559 -15.76 -24.39 -9.51
C ILE A 559 -16.62 -25.61 -9.12
N PRO A 560 -17.37 -26.21 -10.07
CA PRO A 560 -18.32 -27.27 -9.75
C PRO A 560 -17.67 -28.49 -9.09
N GLY A 561 -18.21 -28.88 -7.93
CA GLY A 561 -17.75 -30.05 -7.16
C GLY A 561 -16.57 -29.81 -6.23
N ALA A 562 -16.05 -28.58 -6.11
CA ALA A 562 -15.06 -28.24 -5.07
C ALA A 562 -15.76 -27.97 -3.74
N ALA A 563 -15.56 -28.84 -2.74
CA ALA A 563 -16.17 -28.74 -1.40
C ALA A 563 -15.24 -28.04 -0.38
N SER A 564 -14.05 -27.63 -0.80
CA SER A 564 -13.06 -26.94 0.02
C SER A 564 -12.17 -26.05 -0.83
N ALA A 565 -11.47 -25.12 -0.17
CA ALA A 565 -10.46 -24.26 -0.79
C ALA A 565 -9.30 -25.04 -1.44
N ASP A 566 -9.00 -26.26 -0.96
CA ASP A 566 -7.94 -27.11 -1.51
C ASP A 566 -8.38 -27.85 -2.80
N ASP A 567 -9.66 -28.17 -2.95
CA ASP A 567 -10.20 -28.82 -4.16
C ASP A 567 -10.11 -27.89 -5.38
N GLU A 568 -10.33 -26.58 -5.17
CA GLU A 568 -10.22 -25.57 -6.23
C GLU A 568 -8.80 -25.47 -6.82
N LYS A 569 -7.77 -25.82 -6.03
CA LYS A 569 -6.35 -25.52 -6.28
C LYS A 569 -5.83 -25.97 -7.64
N THR A 570 -6.28 -27.14 -8.14
CA THR A 570 -5.86 -27.66 -9.45
C THR A 570 -6.42 -26.81 -10.60
N THR A 571 -7.67 -26.38 -10.47
CA THR A 571 -8.35 -25.50 -11.44
C THR A 571 -7.76 -24.09 -11.39
N LEU A 572 -7.52 -23.55 -10.19
CA LEU A 572 -6.92 -22.23 -10.00
C LEU A 572 -5.49 -22.17 -10.55
N ASP A 573 -4.66 -23.20 -10.35
CA ASP A 573 -3.31 -23.27 -10.96
C ASP A 573 -3.39 -23.31 -12.50
N ALA A 574 -4.31 -24.09 -13.07
CA ALA A 574 -4.53 -24.16 -14.51
C ALA A 574 -5.02 -22.82 -15.10
N TRP A 575 -5.80 -22.03 -14.36
CA TRP A 575 -6.20 -20.68 -14.76
C TRP A 575 -5.05 -19.69 -14.62
N SER A 576 -4.36 -19.65 -13.48
CA SER A 576 -3.22 -18.77 -13.22
C SER A 576 -2.07 -18.96 -14.23
N ARG A 577 -1.88 -20.17 -14.77
CA ARG A 577 -0.89 -20.47 -15.83
C ARG A 577 -1.15 -19.79 -17.17
N GLN A 578 -2.35 -19.27 -17.44
CA GLN A 578 -2.66 -18.60 -18.72
C GLN A 578 -1.74 -17.39 -19.00
N GLN A 579 -1.08 -16.85 -17.96
CA GLN A 579 -0.06 -15.80 -18.07
C GLN A 579 1.25 -16.21 -18.76
N ASP A 580 1.52 -17.52 -18.90
CA ASP A 580 2.67 -18.01 -19.65
C ASP A 580 2.48 -17.75 -21.15
N GLU A 581 1.25 -17.91 -21.66
CA GLU A 581 0.87 -17.64 -23.06
C GLU A 581 0.42 -16.18 -23.27
N THR A 582 -0.30 -15.60 -22.31
CA THR A 582 -0.90 -14.26 -22.39
C THR A 582 -0.15 -13.30 -21.46
N ALA A 583 0.78 -12.51 -22.01
CA ALA A 583 1.68 -11.68 -21.20
C ALA A 583 0.95 -10.71 -20.24
N TRP A 584 -0.13 -10.08 -20.69
CA TRP A 584 -0.93 -9.15 -19.88
C TRP A 584 -1.86 -9.82 -18.86
N TYR A 585 -1.77 -11.14 -18.64
CA TYR A 585 -2.34 -11.82 -17.46
C TYR A 585 -1.33 -11.95 -16.29
N ARG A 586 -0.19 -11.26 -16.37
CA ARG A 586 0.84 -11.27 -15.32
C ARG A 586 0.52 -10.25 -14.22
N PHE A 587 0.93 -10.60 -13.00
CA PHE A 587 0.86 -9.75 -11.82
C PHE A 587 2.28 -9.46 -11.29
N SER A 588 2.40 -8.47 -10.41
CA SER A 588 3.66 -8.09 -9.74
C SER A 588 4.30 -9.27 -9.02
N THR A 589 5.59 -9.52 -9.29
CA THR A 589 6.29 -10.71 -8.79
C THR A 589 6.92 -10.46 -7.41
N PRO A 590 6.51 -11.15 -6.33
CA PRO A 590 7.02 -10.92 -4.99
C PRO A 590 8.54 -11.10 -4.88
N GLY A 591 9.20 -10.15 -4.22
CA GLY A 591 10.66 -10.13 -4.08
C GLY A 591 11.42 -9.48 -5.23
N SER A 592 10.74 -8.86 -6.21
CA SER A 592 11.35 -8.02 -7.25
C SER A 592 12.19 -6.86 -6.71
N ARG A 593 11.86 -6.33 -5.52
CA ARG A 593 12.59 -5.24 -4.84
C ARG A 593 12.83 -4.02 -5.75
N ASN A 594 11.80 -3.63 -6.51
CA ASN A 594 11.83 -2.50 -7.46
C ASN A 594 12.95 -2.65 -8.53
N ALA A 595 13.24 -3.89 -8.93
CA ALA A 595 14.18 -4.21 -10.01
C ALA A 595 13.52 -4.40 -11.38
N ASP A 596 12.19 -4.58 -11.43
CA ASP A 596 11.41 -4.71 -12.66
C ASP A 596 10.84 -3.34 -13.07
N PRO A 597 11.21 -2.78 -14.23
CA PRO A 597 10.64 -1.52 -14.73
C PRO A 597 9.13 -1.61 -14.91
N GLY A 598 8.62 -2.80 -15.22
CA GLY A 598 7.20 -3.06 -15.38
C GLY A 598 6.40 -3.11 -14.09
N GLN A 599 6.95 -2.71 -12.95
CA GLN A 599 6.21 -2.54 -11.70
C GLN A 599 6.12 -1.06 -11.29
N LEU A 600 6.35 -0.15 -12.24
CA LEU A 600 6.15 1.30 -12.09
C LEU A 600 4.72 1.71 -12.38
N THR A 601 4.31 2.81 -11.74
CA THR A 601 3.09 3.55 -12.04
C THR A 601 3.21 4.21 -13.43
N GLU A 602 2.08 4.52 -14.08
CA GLU A 602 2.01 5.17 -15.39
C GLU A 602 2.67 4.41 -16.57
N ALA A 603 2.88 3.09 -16.46
CA ALA A 603 3.62 2.29 -17.45
C ALA A 603 2.86 2.02 -18.78
N VAL A 604 2.46 3.07 -19.50
CA VAL A 604 1.70 2.99 -20.77
C VAL A 604 2.60 2.49 -21.90
N GLY A 605 2.33 1.31 -22.44
CA GLY A 605 3.06 0.76 -23.59
C GLY A 605 4.52 0.33 -23.29
N ASP A 606 4.91 0.29 -22.02
CA ASP A 606 6.30 0.19 -21.56
C ASP A 606 7.00 -1.17 -21.83
N ALA A 607 6.40 -2.04 -22.66
CA ALA A 607 7.11 -3.14 -23.30
C ALA A 607 8.28 -2.63 -24.17
N ASP A 608 8.22 -1.38 -24.65
CA ASP A 608 9.39 -0.54 -24.91
C ASP A 608 9.19 0.85 -24.28
N ALA A 609 9.64 0.99 -23.03
CA ALA A 609 9.57 2.24 -22.28
C ALA A 609 10.37 3.39 -22.93
N VAL A 610 11.39 3.11 -23.74
CA VAL A 610 12.14 4.16 -24.47
C VAL A 610 11.27 4.73 -25.57
N GLN A 611 10.63 3.86 -26.35
CA GLN A 611 9.73 4.25 -27.43
C GLN A 611 8.45 4.93 -26.91
N SER A 612 7.82 4.42 -25.84
CA SER A 612 6.69 5.08 -25.17
C SER A 612 7.06 6.47 -24.67
N THR A 613 8.19 6.61 -23.98
CA THR A 613 8.66 7.90 -23.47
C THR A 613 9.02 8.89 -24.59
N ALA A 614 9.56 8.41 -25.72
CA ALA A 614 9.79 9.23 -26.91
C ALA A 614 8.50 9.72 -27.61
N LEU A 615 7.34 9.13 -27.27
CA LEU A 615 6.02 9.54 -27.75
C LEU A 615 5.31 10.44 -26.73
N GLY A 616 5.44 10.15 -25.42
CA GLY A 616 4.99 11.01 -24.33
C GLY A 616 5.61 12.40 -24.38
N LEU A 617 6.94 12.49 -24.56
CA LEU A 617 7.66 13.77 -24.75
C LEU A 617 7.03 14.69 -25.79
N LYS A 618 6.54 14.16 -26.92
CA LYS A 618 5.89 14.97 -27.97
C LYS A 618 4.57 15.57 -27.50
N ASN A 619 3.84 14.86 -26.64
CA ASN A 619 2.65 15.39 -25.98
C ASN A 619 3.02 16.41 -24.91
N LEU A 620 4.06 16.20 -24.11
CA LEU A 620 4.54 17.18 -23.13
C LEU A 620 5.04 18.49 -23.80
N GLU A 621 5.67 18.41 -24.96
CA GLU A 621 6.03 19.58 -25.78
C GLU A 621 4.78 20.33 -26.30
N ARG A 622 3.73 19.61 -26.73
CA ARG A 622 2.44 20.20 -27.11
C ARG A 622 1.74 20.85 -25.91
N VAL A 623 1.71 20.18 -24.75
CA VAL A 623 1.14 20.68 -23.48
C VAL A 623 1.83 21.97 -23.04
N ALA A 624 3.17 22.02 -23.10
CA ALA A 624 3.92 23.23 -22.79
C ALA A 624 3.51 24.43 -23.67
N ALA A 625 3.29 24.19 -24.96
CA ALA A 625 2.91 25.23 -25.92
C ALA A 625 1.47 25.75 -25.74
N MET A 626 0.54 24.92 -25.28
CA MET A 626 -0.88 25.31 -25.04
C MET A 626 -1.15 25.83 -23.62
N LEU A 627 -0.22 25.64 -22.68
CA LEU A 627 -0.41 25.89 -21.24
C LEU A 627 -0.93 27.30 -20.92
N LEU A 628 -0.37 28.31 -21.60
CA LEU A 628 -0.71 29.72 -21.36
C LEU A 628 -2.10 30.10 -21.91
N ASP A 629 -2.51 29.54 -23.04
CA ASP A 629 -3.83 29.80 -23.63
C ASP A 629 -4.93 29.05 -22.86
N ALA A 630 -4.66 27.82 -22.43
CA ALA A 630 -5.63 27.00 -21.69
C ALA A 630 -5.97 27.54 -20.29
N THR A 631 -5.05 28.28 -19.67
CA THR A 631 -5.19 28.91 -18.34
C THR A 631 -5.52 30.41 -18.41
N ASN A 632 -5.88 30.92 -19.59
CA ASN A 632 -6.13 32.34 -19.82
C ASN A 632 -7.55 32.78 -19.38
N ALA A 633 -7.73 32.98 -18.08
CA ALA A 633 -8.97 33.50 -17.49
C ALA A 633 -8.86 35.01 -17.14
N PRO A 634 -9.54 35.93 -17.86
CA PRO A 634 -9.35 37.37 -17.68
C PRO A 634 -9.90 37.94 -16.36
N GLY A 635 -9.05 37.95 -15.33
CA GLY A 635 -9.34 38.49 -14.00
C GLY A 635 -8.69 37.69 -12.87
N ASP A 636 -8.32 36.45 -13.17
CA ASP A 636 -7.84 35.48 -12.19
C ASP A 636 -6.29 35.49 -12.03
N PRO A 637 -5.76 34.99 -10.90
CA PRO A 637 -4.32 34.86 -10.68
C PRO A 637 -3.71 33.72 -11.52
N TYR A 638 -2.39 33.71 -11.66
CA TYR A 638 -1.63 32.66 -12.36
C TYR A 638 -1.49 31.34 -11.56
N ASP A 639 -2.44 31.02 -10.69
CA ASP A 639 -2.35 29.86 -9.80
C ASP A 639 -2.50 28.55 -10.56
N ASP A 640 -3.51 28.41 -11.43
CA ASP A 640 -3.67 27.26 -12.35
C ASP A 640 -2.47 27.10 -13.30
N LEU A 641 -1.91 28.21 -13.78
CA LEU A 641 -0.72 28.21 -14.65
C LEU A 641 0.52 27.68 -13.91
N ASN A 642 0.71 28.07 -12.65
CA ASN A 642 1.79 27.58 -11.81
C ASN A 642 1.60 26.11 -11.41
N GLU A 643 0.36 25.69 -11.14
CA GLU A 643 0.00 24.31 -10.83
C GLU A 643 0.24 23.39 -12.03
N LEU A 644 -0.39 23.65 -13.18
CA LEU A 644 -0.22 22.80 -14.37
C LEU A 644 1.21 22.81 -14.90
N TYR A 645 1.96 23.91 -14.79
CA TYR A 645 3.41 23.91 -15.06
C TYR A 645 4.16 22.96 -14.08
N GLY A 646 3.76 22.92 -12.82
CA GLY A 646 4.25 21.96 -11.84
C GLY A 646 3.94 20.51 -12.20
N ARG A 647 2.69 20.22 -12.61
CA ARG A 647 2.25 18.88 -13.04
C ARG A 647 2.99 18.42 -14.30
N LEU A 648 3.16 19.30 -15.29
CA LEU A 648 3.95 19.08 -16.52
C LEU A 648 5.40 18.68 -16.24
N VAL A 649 6.10 19.45 -15.38
CA VAL A 649 7.47 19.11 -14.95
C VAL A 649 7.50 17.82 -14.13
N GLY A 650 6.42 17.50 -13.42
CA GLY A 650 6.21 16.24 -12.69
C GLY A 650 6.09 15.02 -13.62
N GLN A 651 5.18 15.06 -14.59
CA GLN A 651 4.94 14.00 -15.58
C GLN A 651 6.20 13.75 -16.42
N TRP A 652 6.87 14.80 -16.89
CA TRP A 652 8.19 14.67 -17.52
C TRP A 652 9.16 13.91 -16.62
N ALA A 653 9.28 14.29 -15.35
CA ALA A 653 10.17 13.60 -14.42
C ALA A 653 9.72 12.17 -14.09
N THR A 654 8.46 11.80 -14.34
CA THR A 654 7.93 10.44 -14.14
C THR A 654 8.29 9.55 -15.32
N GLU A 655 7.91 9.91 -16.55
CA GLU A 655 8.24 9.14 -17.77
C GLU A 655 9.75 8.86 -17.89
N MET A 656 10.59 9.87 -17.60
CA MET A 656 12.05 9.70 -17.63
C MET A 656 12.60 8.72 -16.58
N ASN A 657 11.85 8.44 -15.50
CA ASN A 657 12.21 7.39 -14.56
C ASN A 657 11.86 5.98 -15.05
N HIS A 658 10.97 5.83 -16.04
CA HIS A 658 10.63 4.51 -16.61
C HIS A 658 11.81 4.02 -17.45
N VAL A 659 12.30 4.88 -18.35
CA VAL A 659 13.57 4.66 -19.05
C VAL A 659 14.73 4.46 -18.07
N ALA A 660 14.78 5.24 -16.98
CA ALA A 660 15.82 5.03 -15.97
C ALA A 660 15.68 3.68 -15.26
N ALA A 661 14.51 3.09 -15.10
CA ALA A 661 14.34 1.79 -14.44
C ALA A 661 14.92 0.62 -15.26
N VAL A 662 14.94 0.74 -16.60
CA VAL A 662 15.56 -0.23 -17.53
C VAL A 662 17.03 -0.49 -17.19
N VAL A 663 17.76 0.53 -16.72
CA VAL A 663 19.18 0.42 -16.41
C VAL A 663 19.42 -0.46 -15.17
N GLY A 664 20.13 -1.56 -15.38
CA GLY A 664 20.30 -2.67 -14.45
C GLY A 664 19.03 -3.45 -14.18
N GLY A 665 17.94 -3.26 -14.93
CA GLY A 665 16.63 -3.87 -14.63
C GLY A 665 16.58 -5.39 -14.88
N VAL A 666 15.54 -6.02 -14.35
CA VAL A 666 15.19 -7.43 -14.64
C VAL A 666 13.70 -7.55 -14.96
N THR A 667 13.34 -8.22 -16.05
CA THR A 667 11.94 -8.57 -16.31
C THR A 667 11.54 -9.71 -15.37
N SER A 668 10.46 -9.54 -14.60
CA SER A 668 9.94 -10.57 -13.70
C SER A 668 8.68 -11.25 -14.24
N GLN A 669 8.48 -12.51 -13.84
CA GLN A 669 7.24 -13.25 -13.98
C GLN A 669 7.07 -14.21 -12.79
N GLN A 670 5.91 -14.19 -12.13
CA GLN A 670 5.63 -15.14 -11.06
C GLN A 670 5.38 -16.54 -11.63
N LYS A 671 6.18 -17.51 -11.17
CA LYS A 671 6.10 -18.93 -11.59
C LYS A 671 6.21 -19.84 -10.39
N HIS A 672 5.39 -20.90 -10.38
CA HIS A 672 5.43 -21.98 -9.39
C HIS A 672 6.08 -23.24 -9.98
N PHE A 673 6.36 -24.25 -9.14
CA PHE A 673 6.96 -25.51 -9.60
C PHE A 673 6.11 -26.18 -10.69
N GLY A 674 6.78 -26.65 -11.75
CA GLY A 674 6.12 -27.23 -12.92
C GLY A 674 5.67 -26.21 -13.97
N GLN A 675 6.09 -24.94 -13.87
CA GLN A 675 6.16 -23.99 -15.00
C GLN A 675 7.60 -23.88 -15.49
N ASP A 676 7.81 -23.71 -16.80
CA ASP A 676 9.16 -23.57 -17.39
C ASP A 676 9.75 -22.16 -17.22
N GLY A 677 11.08 -22.10 -17.13
CA GLY A 677 11.86 -20.85 -17.07
C GLY A 677 12.21 -20.40 -15.64
N VAL A 678 12.55 -19.12 -15.50
CA VAL A 678 12.95 -18.47 -14.24
C VAL A 678 12.00 -17.32 -13.89
N ARG A 679 11.99 -16.88 -12.63
CA ARG A 679 11.15 -15.77 -12.14
C ARG A 679 11.67 -14.38 -12.49
N PHE A 680 12.97 -14.26 -12.81
CA PHE A 680 13.65 -12.99 -13.10
C PHE A 680 14.67 -13.21 -14.23
N THR A 681 14.68 -12.30 -15.21
CA THR A 681 15.59 -12.33 -16.36
C THR A 681 16.20 -10.94 -16.56
N THR A 682 17.53 -10.84 -16.68
CA THR A 682 18.24 -9.58 -16.92
C THR A 682 17.81 -8.93 -18.23
N ILE A 683 17.65 -7.60 -18.22
CA ILE A 683 17.35 -6.83 -19.43
C ILE A 683 18.60 -6.78 -20.33
N PRO A 684 18.50 -7.02 -21.65
CA PRO A 684 19.68 -7.08 -22.53
C PRO A 684 20.56 -5.83 -22.49
N ARG A 685 21.88 -6.02 -22.54
CA ARG A 685 22.90 -4.94 -22.53
C ARG A 685 22.61 -3.81 -23.52
N GLU A 686 22.16 -4.15 -24.73
CA GLU A 686 21.81 -3.18 -25.78
C GLU A 686 20.63 -2.29 -25.38
N THR A 687 19.56 -2.87 -24.82
CA THR A 687 18.39 -2.14 -24.30
C THR A 687 18.78 -1.23 -23.13
N GLN A 688 19.64 -1.69 -22.22
CA GLN A 688 20.12 -0.86 -21.11
C GLN A 688 20.98 0.32 -21.58
N ALA A 689 21.90 0.10 -22.54
CA ALA A 689 22.73 1.16 -23.11
C ALA A 689 21.90 2.16 -23.93
N GLY A 690 20.90 1.68 -24.68
CA GLY A 690 19.93 2.54 -25.38
C GLY A 690 19.15 3.44 -24.43
N ALA A 691 18.73 2.93 -23.28
CA ALA A 691 18.09 3.73 -22.22
C ALA A 691 19.03 4.81 -21.65
N VAL A 692 20.33 4.52 -21.46
CA VAL A 692 21.31 5.53 -21.03
C VAL A 692 21.54 6.59 -22.12
N ALA A 693 21.61 6.19 -23.39
CA ALA A 693 21.72 7.13 -24.52
C ALA A 693 20.50 8.07 -24.60
N PHE A 694 19.28 7.54 -24.50
CA PHE A 694 18.06 8.34 -24.44
C PHE A 694 18.07 9.33 -23.26
N LEU A 695 18.53 8.91 -22.08
CA LEU A 695 18.67 9.80 -20.93
C LEU A 695 19.82 10.81 -21.09
N ASN A 696 20.84 10.55 -21.88
CA ASN A 696 21.83 11.58 -22.22
C ASN A 696 21.21 12.69 -23.09
N ASP A 697 20.36 12.31 -24.04
CA ASP A 697 19.75 13.24 -25.01
C ASP A 697 18.49 13.95 -24.49
N HIS A 698 17.73 13.35 -23.55
CA HIS A 698 16.49 13.91 -23.00
C HIS A 698 16.52 14.21 -21.49
N VAL A 699 17.27 13.42 -20.69
CA VAL A 699 17.69 13.68 -19.29
C VAL A 699 18.45 15.00 -19.11
N PHE A 700 19.70 14.92 -19.57
CA PHE A 700 20.78 15.78 -19.09
C PHE A 700 21.06 16.94 -20.04
N THR A 701 20.81 16.75 -21.35
CA THR A 701 20.54 17.88 -22.24
C THR A 701 19.36 18.69 -21.68
N THR A 702 19.49 20.02 -21.62
CA THR A 702 18.47 20.87 -20.99
C THR A 702 17.13 20.80 -21.77
N PRO A 703 16.01 20.39 -21.15
CA PRO A 703 14.72 20.29 -21.82
C PRO A 703 14.10 21.68 -22.04
N MET A 704 14.56 22.38 -23.09
CA MET A 704 14.25 23.80 -23.31
C MET A 704 12.77 24.12 -23.48
N PHE A 705 11.93 23.15 -23.85
CA PHE A 705 10.47 23.33 -23.91
C PHE A 705 9.83 23.57 -22.52
N LEU A 706 10.50 23.15 -21.43
CA LEU A 706 10.10 23.46 -20.05
C LEU A 706 10.64 24.82 -19.57
N VAL A 707 11.37 25.55 -20.42
CA VAL A 707 12.10 26.78 -20.07
C VAL A 707 11.58 27.98 -20.89
N ASP A 708 10.25 28.12 -20.96
CA ASP A 708 9.61 29.27 -21.60
C ASP A 708 9.65 30.52 -20.69
N PRO A 709 10.32 31.62 -21.09
CA PRO A 709 10.29 32.88 -20.34
C PRO A 709 8.89 33.48 -20.21
N GLU A 710 7.95 33.21 -21.13
CA GLU A 710 6.63 33.83 -21.09
C GLU A 710 5.74 33.26 -19.96
N ILE A 711 5.71 31.93 -19.82
CA ILE A 711 5.13 31.24 -18.66
C ILE A 711 5.90 31.60 -17.37
N LEU A 712 7.23 31.40 -17.35
CA LEU A 712 8.03 31.55 -16.14
C LEU A 712 7.93 32.93 -15.51
N ARG A 713 7.90 34.01 -16.31
CA ARG A 713 7.84 35.39 -15.82
C ARG A 713 6.48 35.80 -15.25
N ARG A 714 5.44 34.96 -15.41
CA ARG A 714 4.14 35.12 -14.76
C ARG A 714 4.07 34.44 -13.40
N ILE A 715 4.76 33.30 -13.24
CA ILE A 715 4.67 32.45 -12.04
C ILE A 715 5.84 32.60 -11.04
N GLU A 716 7.05 32.97 -11.49
CA GLU A 716 8.21 33.09 -10.60
C GLU A 716 9.25 34.16 -11.01
N PRO A 717 9.88 34.89 -10.05
CA PRO A 717 10.99 35.79 -10.35
C PRO A 717 12.31 35.01 -10.56
N VAL A 718 12.52 33.94 -9.82
CA VAL A 718 13.68 33.02 -9.88
C VAL A 718 13.22 31.65 -9.36
N GLY A 719 13.52 30.57 -10.09
CA GLY A 719 13.25 29.19 -9.63
C GLY A 719 13.66 28.09 -10.62
N VAL A 720 13.54 28.34 -11.93
CA VAL A 720 13.68 27.32 -13.00
C VAL A 720 15.00 26.56 -12.97
N LEU A 721 16.11 27.22 -12.62
CA LEU A 721 17.42 26.58 -12.47
C LEU A 721 17.46 25.54 -11.34
N ASP A 722 16.73 25.77 -10.24
CA ASP A 722 16.57 24.84 -9.13
C ASP A 722 15.49 23.79 -9.45
N ARG A 723 14.42 24.18 -10.16
CA ARG A 723 13.31 23.29 -10.57
C ARG A 723 13.80 22.20 -11.53
N ILE A 724 14.43 22.59 -12.65
CA ILE A 724 15.01 21.67 -13.64
C ILE A 724 16.10 20.80 -13.00
N ARG A 725 17.01 21.37 -12.18
CA ARG A 725 18.00 20.58 -11.43
C ARG A 725 17.33 19.53 -10.54
N THR A 726 16.25 19.89 -9.84
CA THR A 726 15.56 18.97 -8.91
C THR A 726 14.93 17.79 -9.65
N SER A 727 14.33 18.02 -10.82
CA SER A 727 13.78 16.96 -11.66
C SER A 727 14.88 16.08 -12.28
N GLN A 728 15.96 16.67 -12.82
CA GLN A 728 17.13 15.92 -13.29
C GLN A 728 17.79 15.10 -12.14
N ALA A 729 17.80 15.64 -10.92
CA ALA A 729 18.30 14.95 -9.73
C ALA A 729 17.42 13.75 -9.30
N ARG A 730 16.12 13.72 -9.63
CA ARG A 730 15.26 12.53 -9.43
C ARG A 730 15.83 11.36 -10.24
N VAL A 731 16.06 11.59 -11.53
CA VAL A 731 16.59 10.59 -12.48
C VAL A 731 18.03 10.17 -12.12
N LEU A 732 18.93 11.12 -11.80
CA LEU A 732 20.29 10.76 -11.38
C LEU A 732 20.34 9.94 -10.08
N ARG A 733 19.46 10.22 -9.10
CA ARG A 733 19.36 9.41 -7.87
C ARG A 733 18.90 7.99 -8.15
N THR A 734 17.97 7.81 -9.09
CA THR A 734 17.51 6.50 -9.56
C THR A 734 18.64 5.72 -10.23
N LEU A 735 19.40 6.36 -11.13
CA LEU A 735 20.55 5.78 -11.84
C LEU A 735 21.72 5.42 -10.91
N LEU A 736 22.09 6.30 -9.99
CA LEU A 736 23.24 6.14 -9.08
C LEU A 736 22.83 5.58 -7.71
N ASN A 737 21.82 4.70 -7.65
CA ASN A 737 21.42 4.07 -6.39
C ASN A 737 22.28 2.82 -6.08
N SER A 738 22.61 2.60 -4.81
CA SER A 738 23.53 1.52 -4.40
C SER A 738 23.02 0.12 -4.75
N ALA A 739 21.70 -0.13 -4.63
CA ALA A 739 21.12 -1.43 -4.96
C ALA A 739 21.21 -1.75 -6.46
N ARG A 740 21.13 -0.73 -7.32
CA ARG A 740 21.32 -0.88 -8.77
C ARG A 740 22.78 -1.12 -9.14
N LEU A 741 23.72 -0.37 -8.55
CA LEU A 741 25.14 -0.59 -8.78
C LEU A 741 25.56 -2.01 -8.35
N ALA A 742 25.11 -2.47 -7.17
CA ALA A 742 25.33 -3.85 -6.72
C ALA A 742 24.68 -4.88 -7.66
N ARG A 743 23.50 -4.60 -8.21
CA ARG A 743 22.80 -5.49 -9.15
C ARG A 743 23.46 -5.56 -10.53
N LEU A 744 24.06 -4.46 -11.02
CA LEU A 744 24.90 -4.46 -12.23
C LEU A 744 26.18 -5.29 -12.02
N VAL A 745 26.81 -5.20 -10.84
CA VAL A 745 27.96 -6.06 -10.45
C VAL A 745 27.54 -7.54 -10.39
N GLU A 746 26.39 -7.85 -9.82
CA GLU A 746 25.88 -9.23 -9.74
C GLU A 746 25.52 -9.79 -11.12
N GLN A 747 24.94 -8.98 -12.00
CA GLN A 747 24.68 -9.33 -13.41
C GLN A 747 25.99 -9.60 -14.18
N GLU A 748 26.99 -8.72 -14.07
CA GLU A 748 28.31 -8.92 -14.66
C GLU A 748 29.00 -10.19 -14.14
N ALA A 749 28.90 -10.47 -12.83
CA ALA A 749 29.50 -11.65 -12.21
C ALA A 749 28.84 -12.99 -12.60
N ILE A 750 27.58 -12.96 -13.05
CA ILE A 750 26.81 -14.15 -13.47
C ILE A 750 26.85 -14.35 -14.99
N GLU A 751 26.72 -13.27 -15.76
CA GLU A 751 26.48 -13.30 -17.22
C GLU A 751 27.68 -12.84 -18.06
N GLY A 752 28.69 -12.20 -17.44
CA GLY A 752 29.89 -11.69 -18.12
C GLY A 752 29.55 -10.64 -19.18
N ASP A 753 30.22 -10.72 -20.35
CA ASP A 753 30.08 -9.80 -21.49
C ASP A 753 28.64 -9.62 -22.01
N ALA A 754 27.69 -10.48 -21.61
CA ALA A 754 26.27 -10.35 -21.95
C ALA A 754 25.51 -9.33 -21.09
N ALA A 755 25.98 -9.05 -19.87
CA ALA A 755 25.43 -8.02 -18.99
C ALA A 755 25.93 -6.61 -19.36
N TYR A 756 25.22 -5.58 -18.91
CA TYR A 756 25.72 -4.21 -18.97
C TYR A 756 26.68 -3.97 -17.80
N ALA A 757 27.98 -3.97 -18.07
CA ALA A 757 28.99 -3.78 -17.04
C ALA A 757 28.81 -2.43 -16.32
N PRO A 758 28.94 -2.37 -14.98
CA PRO A 758 28.80 -1.13 -14.22
C PRO A 758 29.82 -0.06 -14.64
N THR A 759 30.98 -0.45 -15.17
CA THR A 759 31.96 0.50 -15.74
C THR A 759 31.52 1.09 -17.09
N ASP A 760 30.82 0.32 -17.92
CA ASP A 760 30.28 0.80 -19.20
C ASP A 760 29.14 1.77 -18.94
N PHE A 761 28.18 1.39 -18.08
CA PHE A 761 27.10 2.25 -17.61
C PHE A 761 27.60 3.61 -17.12
N LEU A 762 28.59 3.61 -16.23
CA LEU A 762 29.13 4.86 -15.68
C LEU A 762 29.87 5.69 -16.74
N ALA A 763 30.58 5.05 -17.66
CA ALA A 763 31.27 5.72 -18.76
C ALA A 763 30.31 6.37 -19.77
N ASP A 764 29.21 5.69 -20.11
CA ASP A 764 28.16 6.18 -21.01
C ASP A 764 27.39 7.35 -20.37
N LEU A 765 27.05 7.23 -19.08
CA LEU A 765 26.40 8.28 -18.29
C LEU A 765 27.31 9.53 -18.16
N ARG A 766 28.61 9.34 -17.90
CA ARG A 766 29.60 10.42 -17.93
C ARG A 766 29.68 11.07 -19.32
N GLY A 767 29.58 10.28 -20.38
CA GLY A 767 29.61 10.74 -21.77
C GLY A 767 28.57 11.82 -22.06
N GLY A 768 27.31 11.60 -21.69
CA GLY A 768 26.26 12.61 -21.89
C GLY A 768 26.24 13.73 -20.87
N LEU A 769 26.57 13.47 -19.59
CA LEU A 769 26.66 14.52 -18.57
C LEU A 769 27.76 15.55 -18.84
N TRP A 770 28.82 15.16 -19.56
CA TRP A 770 30.01 15.97 -19.80
C TRP A 770 30.37 16.09 -21.29
N ARG A 771 29.38 15.92 -22.20
CA ARG A 771 29.58 15.94 -23.65
C ARG A 771 30.30 17.19 -24.17
N GLU A 772 30.09 18.34 -23.51
CA GLU A 772 30.71 19.62 -23.86
C GLU A 772 32.24 19.58 -23.76
N LEU A 773 32.82 18.64 -22.99
CA LEU A 773 34.28 18.44 -22.92
C LEU A 773 34.87 17.84 -24.20
N ALA A 774 34.04 17.35 -25.13
CA ALA A 774 34.44 16.86 -26.44
C ALA A 774 34.25 17.89 -27.58
N GLU A 775 33.64 19.04 -27.29
CA GLU A 775 33.41 20.10 -28.28
C GLU A 775 34.67 20.92 -28.57
N VAL A 776 34.70 21.55 -29.76
CA VAL A 776 35.85 22.35 -30.23
C VAL A 776 35.99 23.68 -29.49
N GLU A 777 34.87 24.23 -29.01
CA GLU A 777 34.83 25.36 -28.09
C GLU A 777 33.96 24.94 -26.89
N VAL A 778 34.55 24.95 -25.70
CA VAL A 778 33.94 24.34 -24.51
C VAL A 778 33.19 25.42 -23.71
N GLU A 779 31.90 25.55 -23.98
CA GLU A 779 30.94 26.35 -23.20
C GLU A 779 29.92 25.43 -22.51
N ILE A 780 29.64 25.65 -21.23
CA ILE A 780 28.70 24.85 -20.43
C ILE A 780 27.69 25.78 -19.75
N ASP A 781 26.42 25.71 -20.13
CA ASP A 781 25.36 26.60 -19.62
C ASP A 781 25.00 26.39 -18.13
N ALA A 782 24.20 27.29 -17.55
CA ALA A 782 23.85 27.27 -16.13
C ALA A 782 23.04 26.03 -15.67
N TYR A 783 22.22 25.43 -16.53
CA TYR A 783 21.50 24.18 -16.26
C TYR A 783 22.46 22.98 -16.35
N ARG A 784 23.30 22.93 -17.39
CA ARG A 784 24.33 21.89 -17.55
C ARG A 784 25.32 21.87 -16.38
N ARG A 785 25.77 23.06 -15.93
CA ARG A 785 26.57 23.20 -14.69
C ARG A 785 25.84 22.78 -13.41
N ASN A 786 24.51 22.80 -13.38
CA ASN A 786 23.73 22.33 -12.23
C ASN A 786 23.64 20.80 -12.17
N VAL A 787 23.35 20.13 -13.29
CA VAL A 787 23.26 18.66 -13.33
C VAL A 787 24.65 18.00 -13.19
N GLN A 788 25.70 18.62 -13.73
CA GLN A 788 27.09 18.19 -13.54
C GLN A 788 27.54 18.22 -12.07
N ARG A 789 27.19 19.28 -11.32
CA ARG A 789 27.47 19.33 -9.86
C ARG A 789 26.62 18.31 -9.09
N THR A 790 25.35 18.15 -9.45
CA THR A 790 24.46 17.13 -8.87
C THR A 790 25.02 15.71 -9.02
N TYR A 791 25.67 15.40 -10.15
CA TYR A 791 26.36 14.13 -10.36
C TYR A 791 27.54 13.93 -9.39
N LEU A 792 28.34 14.98 -9.15
CA LEU A 792 29.46 14.94 -8.20
C LEU A 792 28.97 14.81 -6.75
N ASP A 793 27.94 15.58 -6.35
CA ASP A 793 27.31 15.52 -5.03
C ASP A 793 26.82 14.08 -4.72
N LEU A 794 26.21 13.41 -5.71
CA LEU A 794 25.73 12.04 -5.58
C LEU A 794 26.86 11.01 -5.51
N ILE A 795 27.99 11.24 -6.19
CA ILE A 795 29.16 10.36 -6.07
C ILE A 795 29.88 10.57 -4.73
N ASP A 796 29.96 11.80 -4.20
CA ASP A 796 30.51 12.04 -2.86
C ASP A 796 29.64 11.40 -1.77
N ASP A 797 28.31 11.51 -1.82
CA ASP A 797 27.44 10.79 -0.87
C ASP A 797 27.64 9.26 -0.95
N ARG A 798 27.80 8.70 -2.16
CA ARG A 798 28.09 7.27 -2.34
C ARG A 798 29.49 6.86 -1.86
N LEU A 799 30.50 7.72 -1.95
CA LEU A 799 31.88 7.40 -1.54
C LEU A 799 32.18 7.73 -0.08
N ASN A 800 31.56 8.78 0.46
CA ASN A 800 31.93 9.45 1.70
C ASN A 800 30.72 9.79 2.60
N GLY A 801 29.47 9.55 2.20
CA GLY A 801 28.26 9.84 2.97
C GLY A 801 28.11 9.02 4.27
N PRO A 802 26.89 8.98 4.87
CA PRO A 802 26.64 8.25 6.12
C PRO A 802 26.79 6.72 5.97
N SER A 803 26.39 6.20 4.81
CA SER A 803 26.48 4.77 4.45
C SER A 803 27.25 4.62 3.13
N PRO A 804 28.59 4.82 3.15
CA PRO A 804 29.40 4.82 1.93
C PRO A 804 29.52 3.41 1.34
N ALA A 805 29.67 3.32 0.02
CA ALA A 805 29.92 2.07 -0.69
C ALA A 805 31.19 1.38 -0.17
N GLN A 806 31.08 0.06 0.07
CA GLN A 806 32.13 -0.81 0.61
C GLN A 806 32.48 -1.98 -0.32
N ASP A 807 31.69 -2.13 -1.38
CA ASP A 807 31.76 -3.13 -2.45
C ASP A 807 32.48 -2.57 -3.69
N ASP A 808 32.42 -3.28 -4.82
CA ASP A 808 33.06 -2.90 -6.08
C ASP A 808 32.51 -1.60 -6.71
N ALA A 809 31.36 -1.09 -6.28
CA ALA A 809 30.95 0.25 -6.66
C ALA A 809 31.94 1.32 -6.15
N ARG A 810 32.64 1.08 -5.03
CA ARG A 810 33.65 2.00 -4.49
C ARG A 810 34.85 2.21 -5.44
N PRO A 811 35.59 1.18 -5.91
CA PRO A 811 36.66 1.36 -6.87
C PRO A 811 36.16 1.89 -8.22
N PHE A 812 34.97 1.51 -8.69
CA PHE A 812 34.42 2.02 -9.95
C PHE A 812 34.13 3.52 -9.89
N LEU A 813 33.37 4.00 -8.89
CA LEU A 813 33.09 5.43 -8.70
C LEU A 813 34.37 6.25 -8.52
N ARG A 814 35.42 5.70 -7.88
CA ARG A 814 36.74 6.36 -7.79
C ARG A 814 37.52 6.32 -9.11
N GLY A 815 37.29 5.34 -9.97
CA GLY A 815 37.80 5.30 -11.34
C GLY A 815 37.17 6.38 -12.22
N GLU A 816 35.87 6.58 -12.08
CA GLU A 816 35.08 7.56 -12.82
C GLU A 816 35.51 9.00 -12.57
N LEU A 817 35.61 9.41 -11.30
CA LEU A 817 36.08 10.76 -10.96
C LEU A 817 37.49 11.03 -11.52
N ARG A 818 38.38 10.03 -11.50
CA ARG A 818 39.71 10.14 -12.09
C ARG A 818 39.70 10.21 -13.62
N ALA A 819 38.72 9.61 -14.27
CA ALA A 819 38.55 9.68 -15.72
C ALA A 819 37.97 11.04 -16.14
N LEU A 820 36.98 11.53 -15.40
CA LEU A 820 36.42 12.87 -15.57
C LEU A 820 37.48 13.97 -15.40
N ASP A 821 38.30 13.91 -14.34
CA ASP A 821 39.42 14.83 -14.11
C ASP A 821 40.36 14.94 -15.33
N ARG A 822 40.72 13.81 -15.95
CA ARG A 822 41.54 13.79 -17.16
C ARG A 822 40.85 14.44 -18.36
N SER A 823 39.55 14.22 -18.54
CA SER A 823 38.78 14.87 -19.60
C SER A 823 38.72 16.40 -19.39
N ILE A 824 38.51 16.85 -18.15
CA ILE A 824 38.48 18.28 -17.81
C ILE A 824 39.84 18.93 -18.02
N ALA A 825 40.92 18.28 -17.58
CA ALA A 825 42.28 18.78 -17.79
C ALA A 825 42.65 18.95 -19.27
N ALA A 826 42.09 18.11 -20.16
CA ALA A 826 42.23 18.26 -21.61
C ALA A 826 41.33 19.38 -22.18
N ALA A 827 40.09 19.49 -21.69
CA ALA A 827 39.11 20.47 -22.15
C ALA A 827 39.43 21.91 -21.73
N LEU A 828 40.06 22.14 -20.57
CA LEU A 828 40.36 23.47 -20.02
C LEU A 828 41.22 24.39 -20.92
N ALA A 829 41.90 23.82 -21.92
CA ALA A 829 42.62 24.58 -22.95
C ALA A 829 41.71 25.17 -24.05
N GLN A 830 40.50 24.63 -24.20
CA GLN A 830 39.50 24.97 -25.23
C GLN A 830 38.33 25.81 -24.69
N VAL A 831 38.34 26.14 -23.39
CA VAL A 831 37.33 26.98 -22.73
C VAL A 831 37.65 28.46 -22.94
N SER A 832 36.79 29.16 -23.68
CA SER A 832 36.90 30.60 -23.94
C SER A 832 36.26 31.47 -22.86
N ASP A 833 35.11 31.05 -22.29
CA ASP A 833 34.34 31.83 -21.32
C ASP A 833 34.80 31.64 -19.86
N ARG A 834 34.53 32.64 -19.01
CA ARG A 834 34.98 32.66 -17.62
C ARG A 834 34.14 31.79 -16.68
N ALA A 835 32.85 31.63 -16.94
CA ALA A 835 31.94 30.88 -16.08
C ALA A 835 32.14 29.36 -16.23
N THR A 836 32.32 28.86 -17.46
CA THR A 836 32.70 27.47 -17.69
C THR A 836 34.07 27.16 -17.11
N ARG A 837 35.04 28.07 -17.26
CA ARG A 837 36.39 27.91 -16.70
C ARG A 837 36.37 27.75 -15.18
N LEU A 838 35.74 28.69 -14.47
CA LEU A 838 35.63 28.64 -13.01
C LEU A 838 34.84 27.42 -12.51
N HIS A 839 33.84 26.97 -13.26
CA HIS A 839 33.09 25.74 -12.95
C HIS A 839 33.96 24.49 -13.11
N LEU A 840 34.70 24.35 -14.20
CA LEU A 840 35.57 23.19 -14.42
C LEU A 840 36.75 23.17 -13.44
N GLU A 841 37.27 24.33 -13.06
CA GLU A 841 38.28 24.48 -11.99
C GLU A 841 37.70 24.05 -10.62
N ASP A 842 36.50 24.50 -10.24
CA ASP A 842 35.82 24.05 -9.01
C ASP A 842 35.47 22.55 -9.04
N VAL A 843 35.11 21.99 -10.20
CA VAL A 843 34.86 20.55 -10.36
C VAL A 843 36.11 19.72 -10.11
N GLN A 844 37.29 20.11 -10.62
CA GLN A 844 38.53 19.40 -10.27
C GLN A 844 38.81 19.47 -8.76
N ASP A 845 38.57 20.64 -8.17
CA ASP A 845 38.68 20.88 -6.73
C ASP A 845 37.72 19.99 -5.91
N GLN A 846 36.48 19.78 -6.39
CA GLN A 846 35.49 18.85 -5.82
C GLN A 846 35.91 17.38 -5.98
N ILE A 847 36.44 16.99 -7.15
CA ILE A 847 36.96 15.65 -7.42
C ILE A 847 38.11 15.32 -6.46
N VAL A 848 39.03 16.25 -6.22
CA VAL A 848 40.12 16.08 -5.24
C VAL A 848 39.55 15.89 -3.83
N LYS A 849 38.64 16.76 -3.38
CA LYS A 849 37.97 16.65 -2.07
C LYS A 849 37.21 15.32 -1.89
N THR A 850 36.61 14.80 -2.96
CA THR A 850 35.87 13.52 -2.94
C THR A 850 36.81 12.31 -2.93
N LEU A 851 37.93 12.39 -3.66
CA LEU A 851 38.91 11.30 -3.75
C LEU A 851 39.82 11.22 -2.52
N ASP A 852 40.15 12.33 -1.90
CA ASP A 852 40.98 12.44 -0.70
C ASP A 852 40.31 13.39 0.33
N PRO A 853 39.23 12.94 1.00
CA PRO A 853 38.47 13.79 1.91
C PRO A 853 39.27 14.18 3.15
N PRO A 854 39.18 15.45 3.60
CA PRO A 854 39.91 15.91 4.77
C PRO A 854 39.52 15.08 5.99
N ALA A 855 40.52 14.73 6.81
CA ALA A 855 40.36 13.84 7.96
C ALA A 855 39.17 14.27 8.84
N ARG A 856 38.10 13.46 8.84
CA ARG A 856 36.90 13.74 9.63
C ARG A 856 37.29 13.90 11.09
N ALA A 857 36.96 15.06 11.67
CA ALA A 857 36.97 15.21 13.12
C ALA A 857 36.08 14.11 13.71
N SER A 858 36.63 13.31 14.61
CA SER A 858 35.91 12.20 15.21
C SER A 858 34.68 12.73 15.95
N ALA A 859 33.49 12.46 15.42
CA ALA A 859 32.26 12.72 16.14
C ALA A 859 32.33 12.03 17.51
N PRO A 860 31.93 12.68 18.61
CA PRO A 860 31.99 12.08 19.93
C PRO A 860 31.14 10.81 19.92
N SER A 861 31.74 9.69 20.29
CA SER A 861 31.06 8.39 20.31
C SER A 861 29.96 8.39 21.36
N GLY A 862 28.72 8.63 20.92
CA GLY A 862 27.52 8.46 21.74
C GLY A 862 27.53 7.06 22.37
N GLY A 863 27.41 7.02 23.70
CA GLY A 863 27.73 5.81 24.46
C GLY A 863 26.77 4.65 24.20
N GLY A 864 27.34 3.52 23.78
CA GLY A 864 26.81 2.17 24.00
C GLY A 864 25.32 1.92 23.74
N SER A 865 24.96 1.60 22.49
CA SER A 865 23.85 0.68 22.27
C SER A 865 24.27 -0.73 22.73
N GLY A 866 23.56 -1.26 23.72
CA GLY A 866 23.67 -2.67 24.07
C GLY A 866 23.16 -3.55 22.92
N ARG A 867 23.68 -4.77 22.78
CA ARG A 867 23.08 -5.78 21.89
C ARG A 867 21.80 -6.33 22.53
N ALA A 868 20.71 -5.62 22.32
CA ALA A 868 19.36 -6.17 22.47
C ALA A 868 19.18 -7.30 21.45
N PHE A 869 18.81 -8.50 21.93
CA PHE A 869 18.33 -9.62 21.09
C PHE A 869 16.79 -9.59 21.07
N ASP A 870 16.24 -8.41 20.82
CA ASP A 870 14.80 -8.13 20.87
C ASP A 870 14.25 -7.95 19.44
N ASP A 871 14.19 -9.06 18.70
CA ASP A 871 13.38 -9.16 17.48
C ASP A 871 12.68 -10.53 17.42
N VAL A 872 11.93 -10.80 18.50
CA VAL A 872 10.88 -11.81 18.54
C VAL A 872 9.57 -11.07 18.79
N ASN A 873 9.06 -10.44 17.73
CA ASN A 873 7.75 -9.79 17.73
C ASN A 873 6.64 -10.86 17.84
N LEU A 874 6.36 -11.29 19.07
CA LEU A 874 5.30 -12.23 19.46
C LEU A 874 3.93 -11.54 19.62
N VAL A 875 3.71 -10.43 18.90
CA VAL A 875 2.43 -9.73 18.77
C VAL A 875 2.05 -9.75 17.29
N GLY A 876 0.82 -10.19 16.99
CA GLY A 876 0.40 -10.70 15.68
C GLY A 876 0.32 -9.73 14.50
N THR A 877 0.94 -8.54 14.54
CA THR A 877 1.03 -7.65 13.37
C THR A 877 2.09 -8.14 12.39
N LEU A 878 1.77 -9.24 11.71
CA LEU A 878 2.58 -9.84 10.65
C LEU A 878 2.58 -8.94 9.40
N VAL A 879 3.46 -7.94 9.40
CA VAL A 879 3.69 -6.98 8.30
C VAL A 879 3.81 -7.74 6.97
N ASP A 880 2.84 -7.50 6.08
CA ASP A 880 2.88 -8.00 4.70
C ASP A 880 4.08 -7.35 3.98
N PRO A 881 4.93 -8.08 3.23
CA PRO A 881 5.93 -7.46 2.34
C PRO A 881 5.34 -6.45 1.33
N TRP A 882 4.03 -6.46 1.07
CA TRP A 882 3.32 -5.44 0.29
C TRP A 882 2.78 -4.25 1.10
N SER A 883 2.86 -4.29 2.45
CA SER A 883 2.23 -3.27 3.32
C SER A 883 2.83 -1.86 3.16
N GLY A 884 4.03 -1.75 2.60
CA GLY A 884 4.68 -0.47 2.30
C GLY A 884 3.92 0.43 1.31
N LEU A 885 2.84 -0.06 0.69
CA LEU A 885 1.89 0.71 -0.12
C LEU A 885 0.45 0.72 0.44
N ALA A 886 0.18 0.00 1.54
CA ALA A 886 -1.16 -0.20 2.09
C ALA A 886 -1.33 0.28 3.54
N GLN A 887 -0.27 0.33 4.35
CA GLN A 887 -0.33 0.64 5.78
C GLN A 887 0.14 2.07 6.12
N ALA A 888 -0.64 3.08 5.73
CA ALA A 888 -0.66 4.36 6.47
C ALA A 888 -1.87 5.28 6.18
N GLY A 889 -2.78 4.94 5.27
CA GLY A 889 -3.64 5.95 4.62
C GLY A 889 -2.78 6.96 3.85
N GLU A 890 -1.80 6.46 3.10
CA GLU A 890 -1.12 7.24 2.08
C GLU A 890 -2.05 7.38 0.87
N SER A 891 -1.81 8.39 0.02
CA SER A 891 -2.63 8.62 -1.17
C SER A 891 -2.56 7.39 -2.09
N CYS A 892 -3.69 6.99 -2.69
CA CYS A 892 -3.69 6.10 -3.86
C CYS A 892 -2.92 6.75 -5.03
N TRP A 893 -2.66 8.05 -4.95
CA TRP A 893 -2.00 8.83 -5.99
C TRP A 893 -0.76 9.55 -5.42
N PRO A 894 0.31 8.82 -5.03
CA PRO A 894 1.43 9.39 -4.28
C PRO A 894 2.41 10.21 -5.14
N ASP A 895 2.48 9.94 -6.44
CA ASP A 895 3.49 10.50 -7.36
C ASP A 895 3.37 12.03 -7.57
N TYR A 896 2.20 12.61 -7.30
CA TYR A 896 1.82 13.95 -7.72
C TYR A 896 1.60 14.96 -6.58
N ALA A 897 2.07 14.67 -5.37
CA ALA A 897 1.93 15.56 -4.21
C ALA A 897 2.71 16.90 -4.37
N ILE A 898 2.10 17.90 -5.02
CA ILE A 898 2.69 19.23 -5.20
C ILE A 898 2.83 19.92 -3.84
N ARG A 899 4.09 20.19 -3.46
CA ARG A 899 4.42 20.92 -2.23
C ARG A 899 4.26 22.42 -2.45
N VAL A 900 3.00 22.89 -2.47
CA VAL A 900 2.69 24.33 -2.49
C VAL A 900 3.17 24.98 -1.19
N ASN A 901 4.39 25.51 -1.23
CA ASN A 901 4.89 26.42 -0.22
C ASN A 901 4.23 27.79 -0.42
N HIS A 902 2.98 27.93 0.03
CA HIS A 902 2.44 29.26 0.32
C HIS A 902 3.40 30.00 1.28
N PRO A 903 3.63 31.30 1.06
CA PRO A 903 4.66 32.10 1.72
C PRO A 903 4.44 32.32 3.22
#